data_AF-A0A421D9Y1-F1
#
_entry.id   AF-A0A421D9Y1-F1
#
_cell.length_a   1.000
_cell.length_b   1.000
_cell.length_c   1.000
_cell.angle_alpha   90.00
_cell.angle_beta   90.00
_cell.angle_gamma   90.00
#
_symmetry.space_group_name_H-M   'P 1'
#
loop_
_entity.id
_entity.type
_entity.pdbx_description
1 polymer ?
#
loop_
_entity_poly.entity_id
_entity_poly.type
_entity_poly.pdbx_seq_one_letter_code
_entity_poly.pdbx_strand_id
1 'polypeptide(L)'
;MLLPHGDVGMSLMAGWDHQDVVSPTALKSMIWLSAPLQSFGSMTCCKWTNTCYVFDDMNEGSYHLADSTEAYIALPSVAAYQLGRADFTVEAWVKTYSGGPILGVMASASSPGFYEQVDPGTIVVYTQDGTSFAQGSVSGVSVCDGIWHHIAAVRTGANFVIYLDTVAAAIRLSTNGSPPLNINSSSRMTVGAVDSTSISNQHYDGLLAEVRFWNEARTPNQISVNANGRLQVDSIKSTLIGYWPAIFGITLDFSQTRNTGNVHGQLVGSGEEPPLLGPNVETLFYVYYGIYALETETSPNSWSPAGQLALTSTGFVVLNMFNILDGAKFHGAHLKWSSSGNNNSSSGSLKFKMESSNPVYWPSKQVGELCEGSVQPNGSVSVNVRGRLMPRRIGCGIVLNVGTGLVLANSNGAAVVSPVIATAPGHFCRYATGKVYDMKTQLAVQVHAAGPGHSVQFAAPEPGQDSLQTFEFNDTGNVVLKSAPTVALGVSGATNVVTVQLNTTDDSQKWLALSATRIFWNDLAASAVLKGDGSILSVEAKSEANPKQSWYTFRDSFFCEANNIALTVSGAPTPGVPLRLQKRSPANTNQEFVLHGGLLVHKPSDLIAVAQGSISRGAVVVLADKASNKSTLGAHWSYSAFAPPVYETDDDVYPLDTVKKGANDLVTYKITITTSSAWFSGTRDQIKASLYHVVHEAGARDALPYRILNDMDHTPPGNPF
;
A
#
# COMPACT_ATOMS: atom_id res chain seq x y z
N MET A 1 75.96 19.43 -14.58
CA MET A 1 76.30 20.68 -15.29
C MET A 1 75.52 20.66 -16.58
N LEU A 2 74.60 21.62 -16.75
CA LEU A 2 73.84 21.95 -17.97
C LEU A 2 72.92 20.86 -18.60
N LEU A 3 71.61 21.11 -18.50
CA LEU A 3 70.62 20.81 -19.56
C LEU A 3 70.98 21.64 -20.83
N PRO A 4 70.57 21.24 -22.05
CA PRO A 4 69.25 21.64 -22.60
C PRO A 4 68.52 20.51 -23.37
N HIS A 5 67.19 20.42 -23.30
CA HIS A 5 66.16 21.00 -24.21
C HIS A 5 66.24 20.57 -25.69
N GLY A 6 65.11 20.09 -26.22
CA GLY A 6 64.90 19.99 -27.68
C GLY A 6 63.72 19.10 -28.08
N ASP A 7 62.56 19.74 -28.21
CA ASP A 7 61.23 19.35 -28.69
C ASP A 7 61.06 18.41 -29.91
N VAL A 8 59.78 18.01 -30.08
CA VAL A 8 59.06 17.55 -31.30
C VAL A 8 59.37 16.09 -31.71
N GLY A 9 58.44 15.18 -31.95
CA GLY A 9 57.00 15.18 -32.18
C GLY A 9 56.69 14.07 -33.20
N MET A 10 55.46 13.55 -33.15
CA MET A 10 54.80 12.70 -34.17
C MET A 10 55.19 11.21 -34.29
N SER A 11 54.26 10.39 -33.79
CA SER A 11 53.44 9.41 -34.53
C SER A 11 54.12 8.57 -35.63
N LEU A 12 54.09 7.24 -35.42
CA LEU A 12 53.98 6.26 -36.50
C LEU A 12 53.26 5.00 -35.99
N MET A 13 52.16 4.68 -36.67
CA MET A 13 51.53 3.36 -36.66
C MET A 13 52.42 2.36 -37.40
N ALA A 14 52.53 1.16 -36.84
CA ALA A 14 52.61 -0.17 -37.48
C ALA A 14 52.98 -1.14 -36.34
N GLY A 15 52.21 -2.19 -36.01
CA GLY A 15 51.88 -3.29 -36.90
C GLY A 15 53.08 -4.25 -36.97
N TRP A 16 52.82 -5.55 -37.06
CA TRP A 16 53.74 -6.70 -37.10
C TRP A 16 53.96 -7.40 -35.75
N ASP A 17 54.10 -8.71 -35.67
CA ASP A 17 53.57 -9.82 -36.45
C ASP A 17 53.80 -11.07 -35.57
N HIS A 18 52.92 -12.06 -35.75
CA HIS A 18 53.09 -13.49 -35.52
C HIS A 18 53.86 -14.09 -34.32
N GLN A 19 53.13 -15.04 -33.72
CA GLN A 19 53.55 -16.38 -33.27
C GLN A 19 54.28 -16.51 -31.93
N ASP A 20 54.11 -17.59 -31.16
CA ASP A 20 53.01 -18.53 -30.95
C ASP A 20 53.50 -19.42 -29.80
N VAL A 21 52.56 -19.86 -28.96
CA VAL A 21 52.60 -21.06 -28.11
C VAL A 21 53.47 -21.13 -26.82
N VAL A 22 52.78 -21.66 -25.80
CA VAL A 22 53.22 -22.53 -24.67
C VAL A 22 53.46 -21.88 -23.28
N SER A 23 52.35 -21.73 -22.54
CA SER A 23 51.97 -22.48 -21.30
C SER A 23 52.90 -22.47 -20.05
N PRO A 24 52.43 -22.94 -18.87
CA PRO A 24 52.14 -22.08 -17.72
C PRO A 24 52.92 -22.48 -16.45
N THR A 25 52.94 -21.67 -15.39
CA THR A 25 53.02 -22.17 -13.98
C THR A 25 52.92 -21.06 -12.93
N ALA A 26 51.86 -21.17 -12.13
CA ALA A 26 51.79 -21.13 -10.66
C ALA A 26 52.65 -20.18 -9.78
N LEU A 27 51.92 -19.62 -8.79
CA LEU A 27 52.26 -19.37 -7.38
C LEU A 27 52.81 -17.99 -6.93
N LYS A 28 52.05 -17.42 -5.97
CA LYS A 28 52.44 -16.59 -4.79
C LYS A 28 53.05 -15.21 -5.16
N SER A 29 52.72 -14.07 -4.55
CA SER A 29 52.54 -13.76 -3.13
C SER A 29 52.13 -12.28 -2.99
N MET A 30 51.21 -11.98 -2.07
CA MET A 30 51.35 -11.02 -0.96
C MET A 30 51.71 -9.53 -1.17
N ILE A 31 50.82 -8.70 -0.57
CA ILE A 31 51.06 -7.50 0.27
C ILE A 31 50.83 -6.09 -0.34
N TRP A 32 49.74 -5.48 0.18
CA TRP A 32 49.50 -4.11 0.66
C TRP A 32 50.08 -2.88 -0.07
N LEU A 33 49.21 -1.90 -0.37
CA LEU A 33 49.20 -0.61 0.36
C LEU A 33 48.01 0.32 -0.02
N SER A 34 47.44 0.90 1.04
CA SER A 34 46.84 2.24 1.17
C SER A 34 45.61 2.67 0.35
N ALA A 35 44.51 2.87 1.07
CA ALA A 35 43.48 3.89 0.79
C ALA A 35 44.07 5.32 1.02
N PRO A 36 43.45 6.41 0.51
CA PRO A 36 42.23 6.94 1.12
C PRO A 36 41.16 7.51 0.15
N LEU A 37 39.97 7.66 0.72
CA LEU A 37 38.73 8.29 0.24
C LEU A 37 38.89 9.61 -0.53
N GLN A 38 38.04 9.83 -1.57
CA GLN A 38 36.96 10.84 -1.57
C GLN A 38 36.14 10.87 -2.88
N SER A 39 34.84 11.16 -2.71
CA SER A 39 33.82 11.67 -3.65
C SER A 39 33.36 10.81 -4.84
N PHE A 40 32.16 10.23 -4.70
CA PHE A 40 31.08 10.36 -5.69
C PHE A 40 29.88 10.89 -4.89
N GLY A 41 29.29 12.05 -5.19
CA GLY A 41 29.00 12.57 -6.51
C GLY A 41 27.58 12.13 -6.86
N SER A 42 26.63 13.01 -6.54
CA SER A 42 25.21 12.96 -6.87
C SER A 42 24.87 12.14 -8.13
N MET A 43 24.01 11.13 -7.99
CA MET A 43 23.20 10.64 -9.11
C MET A 43 21.77 11.16 -8.95
N THR A 44 21.54 12.30 -9.59
CA THR A 44 20.25 12.74 -10.10
C THR A 44 19.59 11.63 -10.92
N CYS A 45 18.46 11.09 -10.45
CA CYS A 45 17.53 10.37 -11.32
C CYS A 45 16.52 11.39 -11.86
N CYS A 46 16.68 11.76 -13.14
CA CYS A 46 15.64 12.41 -13.95
C CYS A 46 14.65 11.32 -14.40
N LYS A 47 13.35 11.44 -14.08
CA LYS A 47 12.27 12.16 -14.81
C LYS A 47 11.71 11.38 -16.01
N TRP A 48 10.42 11.05 -15.90
CA TRP A 48 9.43 10.63 -16.92
C TRP A 48 9.39 9.16 -17.38
N THR A 49 8.65 8.34 -16.64
CA THR A 49 7.63 7.39 -17.16
C THR A 49 6.57 7.21 -16.07
N ASN A 50 5.35 7.71 -16.32
CA ASN A 50 4.19 7.61 -15.42
C ASN A 50 3.57 6.20 -15.46
N THR A 51 4.27 5.21 -14.90
CA THR A 51 3.68 3.90 -14.63
C THR A 51 4.18 3.43 -13.27
N CYS A 52 3.51 3.92 -12.22
CA CYS A 52 3.73 3.45 -10.86
C CYS A 52 3.14 2.06 -10.72
N TYR A 53 4.00 1.04 -10.61
CA TYR A 53 3.57 -0.27 -10.15
C TYR A 53 3.36 -0.18 -8.64
N VAL A 54 2.10 -0.24 -8.21
CA VAL A 54 1.73 -0.39 -6.80
C VAL A 54 2.01 -1.83 -6.43
N PHE A 55 3.00 -2.05 -5.58
CA PHE A 55 3.18 -3.34 -4.93
C PHE A 55 2.26 -3.32 -3.71
N ASP A 56 1.05 -3.91 -3.82
CA ASP A 56 0.17 -4.16 -2.68
C ASP A 56 0.84 -5.21 -1.76
N ASP A 57 1.90 -4.81 -1.07
CA ASP A 57 2.54 -5.58 -0.03
C ASP A 57 1.74 -5.36 1.24
N MET A 58 0.68 -6.16 1.37
CA MET A 58 -0.41 -6.02 2.34
C MET A 58 -0.01 -6.27 3.80
N ASN A 59 1.16 -5.86 4.21
CA ASN A 59 1.53 -5.64 5.60
C ASN A 59 1.88 -4.14 5.83
N GLU A 60 1.99 -3.40 4.74
CA GLU A 60 1.81 -1.96 4.64
C GLU A 60 0.30 -1.65 4.59
N GLY A 61 -0.09 -0.49 5.11
CA GLY A 61 -1.51 -0.14 5.19
C GLY A 61 -1.74 1.23 5.79
N SER A 62 -2.96 1.44 6.24
CA SER A 62 -3.42 2.67 6.87
C SER A 62 -4.15 2.38 8.18
N TYR A 63 -4.35 3.40 8.99
CA TYR A 63 -5.36 3.36 10.04
C TYR A 63 -6.75 3.48 9.42
N HIS A 64 -7.71 2.76 9.98
CA HIS A 64 -9.13 2.95 9.75
C HIS A 64 -9.77 3.49 11.03
N LEU A 65 -10.26 4.72 10.94
CA LEU A 65 -10.93 5.46 11.99
C LEU A 65 -12.41 5.59 11.55
N ALA A 66 -13.25 4.60 11.89
CA ALA A 66 -14.62 4.52 11.35
C ALA A 66 -15.63 5.38 12.14
N ASP A 67 -16.64 5.93 11.43
CA ASP A 67 -17.78 6.80 11.81
C ASP A 67 -18.65 6.38 13.03
N SER A 68 -18.21 5.49 13.91
CA SER A 68 -18.98 5.17 15.12
C SER A 68 -18.13 4.87 16.34
N THR A 69 -16.80 4.96 16.23
CA THR A 69 -15.89 4.49 17.27
C THR A 69 -15.16 5.63 17.97
N GLU A 70 -15.29 6.88 17.49
CA GLU A 70 -14.50 8.03 17.97
C GLU A 70 -13.02 7.62 18.10
N ALA A 71 -12.50 6.94 17.07
CA ALA A 71 -11.17 6.37 17.13
C ALA A 71 -10.11 7.42 16.84
N TYR A 72 -9.08 7.51 17.69
CA TYR A 72 -7.95 8.42 17.50
C TYR A 72 -6.78 7.99 18.39
N ILE A 73 -5.60 8.58 18.15
CA ILE A 73 -4.42 8.40 19.01
C ILE A 73 -4.23 9.66 19.85
N ALA A 74 -4.26 9.53 21.17
CA ALA A 74 -4.00 10.61 22.12
C ALA A 74 -2.55 10.57 22.61
N LEU A 75 -1.83 11.66 22.44
CA LEU A 75 -0.40 11.79 22.73
C LEU A 75 -0.19 12.84 23.83
N PRO A 76 0.56 12.54 24.90
CA PRO A 76 0.83 13.54 25.93
C PRO A 76 1.60 14.73 25.35
N SER A 77 1.43 15.90 25.98
CA SER A 77 2.21 17.08 25.64
C SER A 77 3.69 16.85 25.99
N VAL A 78 4.57 17.10 25.01
CA VAL A 78 6.03 16.97 25.16
C VAL A 78 6.73 18.25 24.70
N ALA A 79 7.97 18.45 25.14
CA ALA A 79 8.75 19.64 24.78
C ALA A 79 8.93 19.81 23.25
N ALA A 80 8.99 18.69 22.51
CA ALA A 80 9.12 18.72 21.04
C ALA A 80 7.92 19.39 20.34
N TYR A 81 6.75 19.43 20.97
CA TYR A 81 5.54 20.06 20.40
C TYR A 81 5.39 21.54 20.80
N GLN A 82 6.31 22.07 21.62
CA GLN A 82 6.32 23.46 22.07
C GLN A 82 7.03 24.36 21.04
N LEU A 83 6.42 24.51 19.86
CA LEU A 83 7.01 25.21 18.72
C LEU A 83 6.95 26.73 18.82
N GLY A 84 6.14 27.28 19.72
CA GLY A 84 5.97 28.71 19.90
C GLY A 84 5.50 29.36 18.60
N ARG A 85 6.34 30.26 18.08
CA ARG A 85 6.13 30.97 16.80
C ARG A 85 6.93 30.37 15.64
N ALA A 86 7.64 29.26 15.84
CA ALA A 86 8.51 28.66 14.83
C ALA A 86 7.71 28.02 13.68
N ASP A 87 8.35 27.82 12.55
CA ASP A 87 7.74 27.17 11.40
C ASP A 87 7.44 25.69 11.69
N PHE A 88 6.45 25.14 11.01
CA PHE A 88 6.11 23.72 11.11
C PHE A 88 5.46 23.20 9.84
N THR A 89 5.43 21.88 9.69
CA THR A 89 4.66 21.20 8.63
C THR A 89 3.93 20.01 9.22
N VAL A 90 2.64 19.88 8.94
CA VAL A 90 1.89 18.63 9.11
C VAL A 90 1.60 18.09 7.71
N GLU A 91 1.75 16.79 7.52
CA GLU A 91 1.35 16.13 6.28
C GLU A 91 0.77 14.75 6.55
N ALA A 92 -0.15 14.29 5.70
CA ALA A 92 -0.74 12.97 5.78
C ALA A 92 -1.32 12.53 4.42
N TRP A 93 -1.48 11.21 4.26
CA TRP A 93 -2.39 10.65 3.28
C TRP A 93 -3.76 10.41 3.92
N VAL A 94 -4.81 10.89 3.26
CA VAL A 94 -6.21 10.84 3.72
C VAL A 94 -7.08 10.18 2.66
N LYS A 95 -8.03 9.34 3.08
CA LYS A 95 -9.12 8.82 2.24
C LYS A 95 -10.41 8.82 3.06
N THR A 96 -11.38 9.62 2.66
CA THR A 96 -12.60 9.86 3.45
C THR A 96 -13.76 10.34 2.58
N TYR A 97 -15.00 10.14 3.04
CA TYR A 97 -16.20 10.79 2.50
C TYR A 97 -16.75 11.89 3.44
N SER A 98 -16.31 11.92 4.70
CA SER A 98 -16.88 12.75 5.77
C SER A 98 -15.92 13.84 6.25
N GLY A 99 -14.61 13.57 6.24
CA GLY A 99 -13.58 14.46 6.77
C GLY A 99 -13.38 14.36 8.29
N GLY A 100 -12.76 15.40 8.83
CA GLY A 100 -12.40 15.62 10.23
C GLY A 100 -10.93 16.01 10.43
N PRO A 101 -10.50 16.15 11.70
CA PRO A 101 -9.15 16.59 12.05
C PRO A 101 -8.09 15.49 11.85
N ILE A 102 -7.04 15.78 11.08
CA ILE A 102 -5.94 14.83 10.82
C ILE A 102 -5.01 14.76 12.02
N LEU A 103 -4.56 15.92 12.49
CA LEU A 103 -3.67 16.06 13.65
C LEU A 103 -3.92 17.43 14.29
N GLY A 104 -3.93 17.48 15.61
CA GLY A 104 -4.11 18.75 16.31
C GLY A 104 -3.76 18.72 17.79
N VAL A 105 -3.54 19.93 18.32
CA VAL A 105 -3.48 20.25 19.74
C VAL A 105 -4.59 21.27 19.99
N MET A 106 -5.39 21.08 21.04
CA MET A 106 -6.54 21.94 21.37
C MET A 106 -6.26 23.43 21.11
N ALA A 107 -6.95 23.98 20.11
CA ALA A 107 -6.97 25.41 19.82
C ALA A 107 -8.35 25.96 20.19
N SER A 108 -8.41 26.88 21.15
CA SER A 108 -9.67 27.51 21.58
C SER A 108 -9.45 28.96 22.02
N ALA A 109 -10.56 29.71 22.19
CA ALA A 109 -10.56 31.10 22.64
C ALA A 109 -9.82 31.35 23.97
N SER A 110 -9.52 30.32 24.74
CA SER A 110 -8.79 30.39 26.01
C SER A 110 -7.57 29.46 26.08
N SER A 111 -7.21 28.79 24.99
CA SER A 111 -6.07 27.86 24.94
C SER A 111 -5.31 27.96 23.63
N PRO A 112 -3.97 28.17 23.67
CA PRO A 112 -3.14 28.09 22.48
C PRO A 112 -3.11 26.68 21.91
N GLY A 113 -2.93 26.58 20.60
CA GLY A 113 -2.86 25.31 19.89
C GLY A 113 -2.97 25.47 18.38
N PHE A 114 -3.10 24.35 17.69
CA PHE A 114 -3.24 24.30 16.23
C PHE A 114 -3.93 23.01 15.80
N TYR A 115 -4.51 23.00 14.61
CA TYR A 115 -4.95 21.75 13.98
C TYR A 115 -4.92 21.87 12.46
N GLU A 116 -4.81 20.72 11.81
CA GLU A 116 -5.08 20.52 10.40
C GLU A 116 -6.32 19.63 10.25
N GLN A 117 -7.26 20.03 9.40
CA GLN A 117 -8.47 19.28 9.12
C GLN A 117 -8.83 19.33 7.63
N VAL A 118 -9.58 18.31 7.22
CA VAL A 118 -10.24 18.24 5.91
C VAL A 118 -11.72 18.07 6.14
N ASP A 119 -12.56 18.76 5.38
CA ASP A 119 -14.01 18.58 5.37
C ASP A 119 -14.47 18.59 3.91
N PRO A 120 -15.70 18.13 3.60
CA PRO A 120 -16.20 18.15 2.22
C PRO A 120 -16.07 19.55 1.61
N GLY A 121 -15.25 19.67 0.56
CA GLY A 121 -15.01 20.93 -0.13
C GLY A 121 -13.92 21.84 0.44
N THR A 122 -13.34 21.54 1.61
CA THR A 122 -12.40 22.45 2.31
C THR A 122 -11.23 21.76 3.00
N ILE A 123 -10.08 22.43 3.03
CA ILE A 123 -8.90 22.06 3.83
C ILE A 123 -8.55 23.25 4.71
N VAL A 124 -8.31 23.03 6.00
CA VAL A 124 -8.07 24.11 6.96
C VAL A 124 -6.83 23.81 7.80
N VAL A 125 -5.96 24.80 7.91
CA VAL A 125 -4.95 24.90 8.97
C VAL A 125 -5.31 26.08 9.88
N TYR A 126 -5.30 25.83 11.19
CA TYR A 126 -5.70 26.81 12.19
C TYR A 126 -4.65 26.89 13.29
N THR A 127 -4.35 28.10 13.76
CA THR A 127 -3.48 28.36 14.92
C THR A 127 -4.12 29.39 15.83
N GLN A 128 -3.86 29.28 17.13
CA GLN A 128 -4.40 30.19 18.15
C GLN A 128 -3.39 30.35 19.29
N ASP A 129 -3.36 31.53 19.91
CA ASP A 129 -2.51 31.84 21.08
C ASP A 129 -3.29 31.98 22.40
N GLY A 130 -4.56 31.56 22.40
CA GLY A 130 -5.50 31.75 23.52
C GLY A 130 -6.14 33.14 23.56
N THR A 131 -5.91 34.00 22.57
CA THR A 131 -6.60 35.30 22.42
C THR A 131 -6.95 35.61 20.97
N SER A 132 -6.03 35.32 20.06
CA SER A 132 -6.11 35.58 18.63
C SER A 132 -6.03 34.27 17.85
N PHE A 133 -6.52 34.27 16.62
CA PHE A 133 -6.43 33.15 15.70
C PHE A 133 -5.83 33.55 14.36
N ALA A 134 -5.25 32.58 13.66
CA ALA A 134 -4.85 32.67 12.28
C ALA A 134 -5.20 31.37 11.57
N GLN A 135 -5.93 31.49 10.46
CA GLN A 135 -6.46 30.38 9.68
C GLN A 135 -6.06 30.54 8.22
N GLY A 136 -5.54 29.46 7.64
CA GLY A 136 -5.47 29.27 6.19
C GLY A 136 -6.54 28.27 5.77
N SER A 137 -7.38 28.62 4.81
CA SER A 137 -8.40 27.71 4.27
C SER A 137 -8.34 27.64 2.75
N VAL A 138 -8.42 26.44 2.21
CA VAL A 138 -8.69 26.14 0.80
C VAL A 138 -10.16 25.75 0.68
N SER A 139 -10.85 26.22 -0.37
CA SER A 139 -12.26 25.93 -0.61
C SER A 139 -12.51 25.59 -2.08
N GLY A 140 -13.54 24.78 -2.36
CA GLY A 140 -13.89 24.38 -3.72
C GLY A 140 -12.98 23.29 -4.29
N VAL A 141 -12.38 22.49 -3.40
CA VAL A 141 -11.53 21.34 -3.75
C VAL A 141 -12.25 20.04 -3.46
N SER A 142 -11.86 18.98 -4.18
CA SER A 142 -12.35 17.63 -3.90
C SER A 142 -11.33 16.85 -3.07
N VAL A 143 -11.67 16.55 -1.80
CA VAL A 143 -10.78 15.85 -0.86
C VAL A 143 -11.51 14.78 -0.04
N CYS A 144 -12.84 14.90 0.10
CA CYS A 144 -13.71 13.95 0.80
C CYS A 144 -14.55 13.16 -0.21
N ASP A 145 -13.89 12.48 -1.13
CA ASP A 145 -14.52 11.74 -2.23
C ASP A 145 -14.19 10.24 -2.24
N GLY A 146 -13.62 9.74 -1.15
CA GLY A 146 -13.32 8.34 -0.97
C GLY A 146 -12.18 7.82 -1.82
N ILE A 147 -11.28 8.68 -2.29
CA ILE A 147 -9.95 8.29 -2.83
C ILE A 147 -8.83 8.87 -1.98
N TRP A 148 -7.61 8.36 -2.18
CA TRP A 148 -6.43 8.80 -1.45
C TRP A 148 -5.96 10.17 -1.95
N HIS A 149 -5.81 11.11 -1.02
CA HIS A 149 -5.20 12.42 -1.24
C HIS A 149 -4.02 12.65 -0.30
N HIS A 150 -2.97 13.31 -0.79
CA HIS A 150 -1.88 13.78 0.06
C HIS A 150 -2.12 15.24 0.44
N ILE A 151 -2.16 15.52 1.74
CA ILE A 151 -2.36 16.87 2.27
C ILE A 151 -1.13 17.27 3.06
N ALA A 152 -0.68 18.51 2.87
CA ALA A 152 0.33 19.11 3.72
C ALA A 152 0.04 20.58 4.03
N ALA A 153 -0.02 20.93 5.31
CA ALA A 153 -0.11 22.30 5.79
C ALA A 153 1.25 22.77 6.35
N VAL A 154 1.78 23.84 5.76
CA VAL A 154 3.06 24.46 6.14
C VAL A 154 2.80 25.82 6.76
N ARG A 155 3.32 26.07 7.95
CA ARG A 155 3.49 27.42 8.51
C ARG A 155 4.89 27.92 8.17
N THR A 156 4.98 29.07 7.50
CA THR A 156 6.24 29.76 7.22
C THR A 156 6.14 31.25 7.57
N GLY A 157 6.76 31.63 8.69
CA GLY A 157 6.56 32.93 9.32
C GLY A 157 5.07 33.19 9.58
N ALA A 158 4.57 34.33 9.08
CA ALA A 158 3.17 34.73 9.23
C ALA A 158 2.21 34.04 8.24
N ASN A 159 2.73 33.25 7.31
CA ASN A 159 1.95 32.67 6.22
C ASN A 159 1.68 31.18 6.43
N PHE A 160 0.61 30.72 5.80
CA PHE A 160 0.37 29.30 5.57
C PHE A 160 0.59 28.96 4.10
N VAL A 161 0.88 27.70 3.80
CA VAL A 161 0.77 27.10 2.47
C VAL A 161 0.11 25.74 2.67
N ILE A 162 -0.93 25.44 1.88
CA ILE A 162 -1.57 24.13 1.87
C ILE A 162 -1.26 23.47 0.53
N TYR A 163 -0.82 22.22 0.55
CA TYR A 163 -0.63 21.38 -0.62
C TYR A 163 -1.70 20.31 -0.63
N LEU A 164 -2.36 20.14 -1.78
CA LEU A 164 -3.25 19.03 -2.09
C LEU A 164 -2.63 18.26 -3.25
N ASP A 165 -2.38 16.98 -3.05
CA ASP A 165 -1.73 16.08 -4.01
C ASP A 165 -0.41 16.65 -4.55
N THR A 166 0.41 17.15 -3.62
CA THR A 166 1.71 17.80 -3.87
C THR A 166 1.66 19.15 -4.60
N VAL A 167 0.47 19.64 -4.95
CA VAL A 167 0.27 20.94 -5.63
C VAL A 167 -0.17 21.99 -4.61
N ALA A 168 0.50 23.15 -4.61
CA ALA A 168 0.12 24.26 -3.73
C ALA A 168 -1.27 24.80 -4.13
N ALA A 169 -2.18 24.87 -3.16
CA ALA A 169 -3.53 25.37 -3.34
C ALA A 169 -3.63 26.86 -3.00
N ALA A 170 -4.56 27.56 -3.66
CA ALA A 170 -4.86 28.95 -3.33
C ALA A 170 -5.55 29.02 -1.96
N ILE A 171 -4.94 29.76 -1.03
CA ILE A 171 -5.46 29.90 0.34
C ILE A 171 -6.18 31.22 0.55
N ARG A 172 -7.23 31.19 1.36
CA ARG A 172 -7.80 32.37 2.01
C ARG A 172 -7.27 32.44 3.44
N LEU A 173 -6.63 33.56 3.77
CA LEU A 173 -6.18 33.84 5.13
C LEU A 173 -7.26 34.60 5.90
N SER A 174 -7.48 34.21 7.15
CA SER A 174 -8.34 34.90 8.11
C SER A 174 -7.62 34.98 9.46
N THR A 175 -7.55 36.17 10.05
CA THR A 175 -6.89 36.38 11.35
C THR A 175 -7.47 37.61 12.05
N ASN A 176 -7.44 37.60 13.38
CA ASN A 176 -7.72 38.76 14.24
C ASN A 176 -6.50 39.19 15.08
N GLY A 177 -5.32 38.64 14.80
CA GLY A 177 -4.07 38.94 15.50
C GLY A 177 -2.91 39.20 14.55
N SER A 178 -1.68 39.04 15.05
CA SER A 178 -0.45 39.22 14.27
C SER A 178 0.31 37.89 14.15
N PRO A 179 0.05 37.08 13.11
CA PRO A 179 0.77 35.83 12.90
C PRO A 179 2.29 36.05 12.69
N PRO A 180 3.16 35.06 13.00
CA PRO A 180 2.84 33.76 13.58
C PRO A 180 2.40 33.86 15.04
N LEU A 181 1.33 33.15 15.37
CA LEU A 181 0.82 33.04 16.73
C LEU A 181 1.60 32.00 17.54
N ASN A 182 1.70 32.20 18.85
CA ASN A 182 2.34 31.26 19.75
C ASN A 182 1.41 30.08 20.02
N ILE A 183 1.78 28.88 19.57
CA ILE A 183 0.97 27.67 19.68
C ILE A 183 1.40 26.74 20.84
N ASN A 184 2.30 27.19 21.72
CA ASN A 184 2.73 26.39 22.88
C ASN A 184 1.54 26.06 23.76
N SER A 185 1.33 24.77 24.04
CA SER A 185 0.16 24.29 24.75
C SER A 185 0.51 23.15 25.68
N SER A 186 -0.06 23.15 26.88
CA SER A 186 0.01 22.01 27.80
C SER A 186 -1.01 20.92 27.47
N SER A 187 -1.92 21.17 26.51
CA SER A 187 -2.90 20.19 26.04
C SER A 187 -2.22 19.04 25.31
N ARG A 188 -2.87 17.88 25.34
CA ARG A 188 -2.47 16.70 24.56
C ARG A 188 -2.57 16.99 23.06
N MET A 189 -1.79 16.26 22.29
CA MET A 189 -1.92 16.19 20.83
C MET A 189 -2.77 14.96 20.46
N THR A 190 -3.49 15.04 19.37
CA THR A 190 -4.30 13.94 18.84
C THR A 190 -4.00 13.71 17.36
N VAL A 191 -3.99 12.44 16.94
CA VAL A 191 -3.98 12.02 15.53
C VAL A 191 -5.35 11.41 15.23
N GLY A 192 -6.05 11.94 14.23
CA GLY A 192 -7.41 11.56 13.87
C GLY A 192 -8.51 12.23 14.70
N ALA A 193 -8.17 13.26 15.48
CA ALA A 193 -9.12 14.04 16.25
C ALA A 193 -8.54 15.41 16.63
N VAL A 194 -9.37 16.28 17.22
CA VAL A 194 -8.93 17.43 18.02
C VAL A 194 -9.91 17.73 19.14
N ASP A 195 -9.40 18.03 20.33
CA ASP A 195 -10.21 18.44 21.48
C ASP A 195 -10.66 19.91 21.36
N SER A 196 -11.22 20.34 20.23
CA SER A 196 -11.68 21.72 20.05
C SER A 196 -13.20 21.81 20.07
N THR A 197 -13.73 22.62 20.98
CA THR A 197 -15.16 22.96 21.03
C THR A 197 -15.58 23.96 19.93
N SER A 198 -14.62 24.44 19.14
CA SER A 198 -14.87 25.44 18.09
C SER A 198 -15.16 24.82 16.72
N ILE A 199 -15.13 23.49 16.60
CA ILE A 199 -15.48 22.76 15.39
C ILE A 199 -16.58 21.73 15.68
N SER A 200 -17.46 21.49 14.71
CA SER A 200 -18.60 20.57 14.86
C SER A 200 -18.21 19.10 14.73
N ASN A 201 -17.20 18.79 13.92
CA ASN A 201 -16.67 17.44 13.78
C ASN A 201 -15.28 17.35 14.41
N GLN A 202 -15.18 16.67 15.56
CA GLN A 202 -13.93 16.55 16.32
C GLN A 202 -13.14 15.28 16.00
N HIS A 203 -13.67 14.38 15.17
CA HIS A 203 -13.06 13.10 14.85
C HIS A 203 -12.94 12.93 13.34
N TYR A 204 -11.81 12.43 12.90
CA TYR A 204 -11.63 12.03 11.50
C TYR A 204 -12.33 10.70 11.25
N ASP A 205 -13.13 10.66 10.19
CA ASP A 205 -13.80 9.45 9.73
C ASP A 205 -13.23 9.01 8.38
N GLY A 206 -12.54 7.88 8.34
CA GLY A 206 -11.96 7.31 7.12
C GLY A 206 -10.61 6.62 7.36
N LEU A 207 -9.78 6.61 6.32
CA LEU A 207 -8.43 6.06 6.37
C LEU A 207 -7.37 7.15 6.49
N LEU A 208 -6.36 6.92 7.33
CA LEU A 208 -5.18 7.79 7.52
C LEU A 208 -3.89 6.98 7.38
N ALA A 209 -2.91 7.49 6.63
CA ALA A 209 -1.59 6.90 6.53
C ALA A 209 -0.50 7.97 6.48
N GLU A 210 0.73 7.59 6.82
CA GLU A 210 1.92 8.45 6.69
C GLU A 210 1.76 9.83 7.35
N VAL A 211 1.13 9.90 8.52
CA VAL A 211 0.97 11.16 9.26
C VAL A 211 2.34 11.59 9.78
N ARG A 212 2.78 12.79 9.42
CA ARG A 212 4.09 13.33 9.81
C ARG A 212 3.94 14.74 10.36
N PHE A 213 4.72 15.04 11.39
CA PHE A 213 4.79 16.36 12.00
C PHE A 213 6.25 16.83 12.07
N TRP A 214 6.54 17.94 11.41
CA TRP A 214 7.86 18.53 11.30
C TRP A 214 7.91 19.86 12.05
N ASN A 215 8.99 20.14 12.77
CA ASN A 215 9.27 21.44 13.38
C ASN A 215 10.00 22.43 12.43
N GLU A 216 9.81 22.23 11.13
CA GLU A 216 10.37 23.08 10.07
C GLU A 216 9.33 23.28 8.96
N ALA A 217 9.46 24.40 8.23
CA ALA A 217 8.74 24.59 6.97
C ALA A 217 9.37 23.70 5.89
N ARG A 218 8.60 22.75 5.36
CA ARG A 218 9.03 21.87 4.27
C ARG A 218 8.85 22.54 2.92
N THR A 219 9.79 22.32 2.01
CA THR A 219 9.73 22.87 0.65
C THR A 219 8.79 22.04 -0.26
N PRO A 220 8.28 22.61 -1.37
CA PRO A 220 7.47 21.84 -2.33
C PRO A 220 8.12 20.54 -2.80
N ASN A 221 9.43 20.55 -3.09
CA ASN A 221 10.18 19.36 -3.48
C ASN A 221 10.23 18.33 -2.35
N GLN A 222 10.42 18.75 -1.11
CA GLN A 222 10.43 17.85 0.03
C GLN A 222 9.06 17.21 0.26
N ILE A 223 7.98 17.98 0.11
CA ILE A 223 6.60 17.49 0.22
C ILE A 223 6.32 16.47 -0.88
N SER A 224 6.68 16.79 -2.13
CA SER A 224 6.51 15.87 -3.26
C SER A 224 7.29 14.57 -3.08
N VAL A 225 8.55 14.63 -2.61
CA VAL A 225 9.34 13.42 -2.34
C VAL A 225 8.72 12.58 -1.21
N ASN A 226 8.27 13.23 -0.14
CA ASN A 226 7.64 12.57 1.00
C ASN A 226 6.28 11.93 0.64
N ALA A 227 5.48 12.57 -0.22
CA ALA A 227 4.21 12.03 -0.69
C ALA A 227 4.41 10.71 -1.46
N ASN A 228 5.53 10.59 -2.19
CA ASN A 228 5.82 9.46 -3.06
C ASN A 228 6.35 8.21 -2.33
N GLY A 229 6.58 8.22 -1.02
CA GLY A 229 7.10 7.03 -0.35
C GLY A 229 7.16 7.11 1.17
N ARG A 230 7.35 5.96 1.80
CA ARG A 230 7.54 5.85 3.26
C ARG A 230 8.96 6.27 3.65
N LEU A 231 9.10 6.94 4.80
CA LEU A 231 10.40 7.35 5.31
C LEU A 231 11.17 6.14 5.87
N GLN A 232 12.38 5.93 5.36
CA GLN A 232 13.30 4.90 5.81
C GLN A 232 13.88 5.25 7.18
N VAL A 233 14.20 4.25 8.01
CA VAL A 233 14.77 4.43 9.35
C VAL A 233 16.04 5.31 9.34
N ASP A 234 16.86 5.18 8.30
CA ASP A 234 18.10 5.97 8.14
C ASP A 234 17.86 7.39 7.59
N SER A 235 16.63 7.71 7.17
CA SER A 235 16.24 9.02 6.65
C SER A 235 15.53 9.91 7.68
N ILE A 236 15.29 9.39 8.88
CA ILE A 236 14.61 10.11 9.96
C ILE A 236 15.47 11.26 10.45
N LYS A 237 14.93 12.48 10.32
CA LYS A 237 15.58 13.72 10.77
C LYS A 237 15.12 14.09 12.18
N SER A 238 15.95 14.79 12.92
CA SER A 238 15.56 15.39 14.21
C SER A 238 14.47 16.46 14.08
N THR A 239 14.27 16.99 12.87
CA THR A 239 13.18 17.93 12.59
C THR A 239 11.82 17.23 12.42
N LEU A 240 11.80 15.92 12.20
CA LEU A 240 10.58 15.11 12.26
C LEU A 240 10.29 14.81 13.73
N ILE A 241 9.27 15.45 14.28
CA ILE A 241 8.91 15.37 15.70
C ILE A 241 7.69 14.48 15.96
N GLY A 242 7.04 13.97 14.91
CA GLY A 242 6.03 12.91 14.99
C GLY A 242 5.91 12.17 13.66
N TYR A 243 5.79 10.84 13.70
CA TYR A 243 5.63 10.02 12.49
C TYR A 243 4.82 8.75 12.76
N TRP A 244 3.65 8.63 12.12
CA TRP A 244 2.74 7.49 12.23
C TRP A 244 2.46 6.90 10.85
N PRO A 245 3.27 5.91 10.40
CA PRO A 245 3.15 5.35 9.06
C PRO A 245 2.00 4.35 8.90
N ALA A 246 1.41 3.86 10.00
CA ALA A 246 0.39 2.82 10.02
C ALA A 246 0.81 1.43 9.48
N ILE A 247 2.12 1.19 9.33
CA ILE A 247 2.66 -0.13 8.96
C ILE A 247 2.24 -1.16 10.01
N PHE A 248 1.66 -2.28 9.58
CA PHE A 248 1.04 -3.30 10.43
C PHE A 248 -0.06 -2.78 11.40
N GLY A 249 -0.59 -1.58 11.19
CA GLY A 249 -1.49 -0.92 12.14
C GLY A 249 -0.82 -0.49 13.45
N ILE A 250 0.51 -0.45 13.51
CA ILE A 250 1.26 -0.01 14.70
C ILE A 250 1.04 1.50 14.90
N THR A 251 0.58 1.88 16.10
CA THR A 251 0.24 3.27 16.47
C THR A 251 1.38 4.03 17.16
N LEU A 252 2.61 3.50 17.13
CA LEU A 252 3.78 4.14 17.71
C LEU A 252 4.22 5.36 16.90
N ASP A 253 4.92 6.28 17.57
CA ASP A 253 5.64 7.38 16.95
C ASP A 253 7.03 6.93 16.50
N PHE A 254 7.22 6.84 15.18
CA PHE A 254 8.45 6.41 14.50
C PHE A 254 9.50 7.53 14.39
N SER A 255 9.18 8.74 14.87
CA SER A 255 10.12 9.85 14.98
C SER A 255 11.06 9.69 16.17
N GLN A 256 12.11 10.52 16.25
CA GLN A 256 13.03 10.53 17.39
C GLN A 256 12.35 10.98 18.71
N THR A 257 11.17 11.62 18.65
CA THR A 257 10.40 12.00 19.83
C THR A 257 9.89 10.78 20.59
N ARG A 258 9.56 9.68 19.88
CA ARG A 258 9.07 8.42 20.46
C ARG A 258 7.89 8.65 21.42
N ASN A 259 6.98 9.55 21.05
CA ASN A 259 5.86 9.88 21.93
C ASN A 259 4.86 8.72 21.99
N THR A 260 4.74 8.10 23.15
CA THR A 260 3.84 6.97 23.36
C THR A 260 2.41 7.47 23.55
N GLY A 261 1.57 7.23 22.54
CA GLY A 261 0.15 7.57 22.57
C GLY A 261 -0.75 6.44 23.08
N ASN A 262 -1.94 6.80 23.55
CA ASN A 262 -3.02 5.87 23.85
C ASN A 262 -4.04 5.87 22.71
N VAL A 263 -4.50 4.69 22.31
CA VAL A 263 -5.58 4.56 21.32
C VAL A 263 -6.91 4.71 22.04
N HIS A 264 -7.74 5.61 21.53
CA HIS A 264 -9.15 5.74 21.88
C HIS A 264 -10.00 5.14 20.77
N GLY A 265 -11.19 4.66 21.13
CA GLY A 265 -12.07 3.98 20.19
C GLY A 265 -11.46 2.69 19.63
N GLN A 266 -11.89 2.34 18.43
CA GLN A 266 -11.42 1.16 17.72
C GLN A 266 -10.68 1.59 16.46
N LEU A 267 -9.35 1.66 16.56
CA LEU A 267 -8.45 1.88 15.44
C LEU A 267 -8.05 0.52 14.85
N VAL A 268 -8.36 0.31 13.58
CA VAL A 268 -8.09 -0.95 12.87
C VAL A 268 -7.04 -0.71 11.79
N GLY A 269 -6.08 -1.62 11.63
CA GLY A 269 -5.19 -1.61 10.47
C GLY A 269 -5.96 -2.00 9.21
N SER A 270 -6.03 -1.11 8.23
CA SER A 270 -6.57 -1.38 6.90
C SER A 270 -5.54 -2.05 6.01
N GLY A 271 -6.01 -2.76 4.98
CA GLY A 271 -5.17 -3.24 3.88
C GLY A 271 -5.10 -2.33 2.68
N GLU A 272 -5.85 -1.23 2.71
CA GLU A 272 -5.69 -0.19 1.71
C GLU A 272 -4.49 0.68 2.06
N GLU A 273 -3.73 1.04 1.03
CA GLU A 273 -2.59 1.92 1.13
C GLU A 273 -2.70 3.07 0.13
N PRO A 274 -2.14 4.25 0.47
CA PRO A 274 -1.98 5.32 -0.51
C PRO A 274 -1.08 4.88 -1.68
N PRO A 275 -1.18 5.54 -2.85
CA PRO A 275 -0.40 5.22 -4.04
C PRO A 275 1.07 5.63 -3.89
N LEU A 276 1.79 4.98 -2.98
CA LEU A 276 3.21 5.19 -2.73
C LEU A 276 4.04 4.46 -3.78
N LEU A 277 5.23 4.98 -4.08
CA LEU A 277 6.24 4.20 -4.77
C LEU A 277 6.71 3.08 -3.85
N GLY A 278 6.93 1.90 -4.43
CA GLY A 278 7.41 0.73 -3.71
C GLY A 278 8.69 0.98 -2.90
N PRO A 279 9.01 0.10 -1.95
CA PRO A 279 10.05 0.35 -0.96
C PRO A 279 11.44 0.56 -1.60
N ASN A 280 12.05 1.71 -1.32
CA ASN A 280 13.44 2.05 -1.70
C ASN A 280 14.44 1.57 -0.62
N VAL A 281 14.48 0.27 -0.33
CA VAL A 281 15.50 -0.31 0.56
C VAL A 281 16.61 -1.01 -0.21
N GLU A 282 17.86 -0.78 0.22
CA GLU A 282 18.97 -1.64 -0.19
C GLU A 282 18.83 -3.04 0.43
N THR A 283 18.95 -4.09 -0.39
CA THR A 283 19.35 -5.48 -0.03
C THR A 283 18.57 -6.24 1.05
N LEU A 284 18.00 -7.41 0.68
CA LEU A 284 17.54 -8.54 1.55
C LEU A 284 16.47 -8.27 2.63
N PHE A 285 16.29 -7.03 3.09
CA PHE A 285 15.28 -6.67 4.10
C PHE A 285 13.87 -7.04 3.63
N TYR A 286 13.59 -6.85 2.33
CA TYR A 286 12.34 -7.23 1.69
C TYR A 286 12.04 -8.74 1.73
N VAL A 287 13.05 -9.60 1.94
CA VAL A 287 12.79 -11.05 2.07
C VAL A 287 12.17 -11.36 3.44
N TYR A 288 12.66 -10.68 4.49
CA TYR A 288 12.33 -11.01 5.88
C TYR A 288 11.37 -10.03 6.55
N TYR A 289 10.84 -9.02 5.84
CA TYR A 289 9.87 -8.13 6.46
C TYR A 289 8.58 -8.87 6.85
N GLY A 290 7.93 -8.40 7.91
CA GLY A 290 6.72 -9.01 8.47
C GLY A 290 6.79 -9.15 10.00
N ILE A 291 5.77 -9.77 10.58
CA ILE A 291 5.67 -10.00 12.02
C ILE A 291 6.06 -11.44 12.31
N TYR A 292 7.05 -11.65 13.18
CA TYR A 292 7.44 -12.97 13.66
C TYR A 292 6.84 -13.23 15.03
N ALA A 293 6.18 -14.38 15.20
CA ALA A 293 5.82 -14.88 16.53
C ALA A 293 7.08 -15.50 17.15
N LEU A 294 7.51 -14.95 18.29
CA LEU A 294 8.71 -15.37 19.00
C LEU A 294 8.39 -16.38 20.10
N GLU A 295 9.31 -17.31 20.30
CA GLU A 295 9.37 -18.22 21.43
C GLU A 295 10.75 -18.13 22.09
N THR A 296 10.78 -18.22 23.41
CA THR A 296 12.01 -18.31 24.21
C THR A 296 12.19 -19.70 24.79
N GLU A 297 13.43 -20.16 24.85
CA GLU A 297 13.77 -21.42 25.51
C GLU A 297 13.72 -21.25 27.04
N THR A 298 12.87 -22.03 27.70
CA THR A 298 12.66 -22.01 29.17
C THR A 298 13.50 -23.07 29.89
N SER A 299 13.78 -24.16 29.19
CA SER A 299 14.72 -25.22 29.55
C SER A 299 15.15 -25.91 28.25
N PRO A 300 16.21 -26.73 28.23
CA PRO A 300 16.71 -27.34 27.00
C PRO A 300 15.58 -28.02 26.18
N ASN A 301 15.35 -27.55 24.96
CA ASN A 301 14.28 -27.98 24.05
C ASN A 301 12.82 -27.69 24.50
N SER A 302 12.62 -26.91 25.56
CA SER A 302 11.29 -26.45 26.03
C SER A 302 11.08 -24.99 25.67
N TRP A 303 10.03 -24.69 24.91
CA TRP A 303 9.78 -23.38 24.33
C TRP A 303 8.44 -22.81 24.78
N SER A 304 8.43 -21.52 25.10
CA SER A 304 7.24 -20.77 25.47
C SER A 304 7.05 -19.55 24.57
N PRO A 305 5.80 -19.13 24.28
CA PRO A 305 5.55 -17.86 23.60
C PRO A 305 6.23 -16.70 24.34
N ALA A 306 6.93 -15.84 23.60
CA ALA A 306 7.73 -14.74 24.12
C ALA A 306 7.31 -13.36 23.58
N GLY A 307 6.42 -13.34 22.59
CA GLY A 307 5.89 -12.11 22.00
C GLY A 307 6.06 -12.06 20.49
N GLN A 308 6.21 -10.85 19.94
CA GLN A 308 6.28 -10.61 18.50
C GLN A 308 7.46 -9.73 18.12
N LEU A 309 7.99 -9.91 16.91
CA LEU A 309 8.99 -9.03 16.32
C LEU A 309 8.52 -8.60 14.94
N ALA A 310 8.15 -7.33 14.79
CA ALA A 310 7.77 -6.75 13.52
C ALA A 310 8.98 -6.11 12.84
N LEU A 311 9.22 -6.52 11.60
CA LEU A 311 10.20 -5.94 10.69
C LEU A 311 9.44 -5.15 9.63
N THR A 312 9.47 -3.82 9.74
CA THR A 312 8.73 -2.91 8.84
C THR A 312 9.49 -2.69 7.54
N SER A 313 8.82 -2.59 6.40
CA SER A 313 9.45 -2.34 5.09
C SER A 313 10.38 -1.12 5.04
N THR A 314 10.25 -0.20 6.00
CA THR A 314 11.09 0.99 6.20
C THR A 314 12.35 0.77 7.05
N GLY A 315 12.65 -0.47 7.45
CA GLY A 315 13.84 -0.83 8.23
C GLY A 315 13.70 -0.70 9.75
N PHE A 316 12.56 -0.26 10.27
CA PHE A 316 12.30 -0.28 11.71
C PHE A 316 12.04 -1.69 12.21
N VAL A 317 12.49 -1.94 13.43
CA VAL A 317 12.28 -3.18 14.18
C VAL A 317 11.45 -2.87 15.41
N VAL A 318 10.30 -3.50 15.54
CA VAL A 318 9.35 -3.26 16.64
C VAL A 318 9.14 -4.56 17.42
N LEU A 319 9.49 -4.53 18.71
CA LEU A 319 9.23 -5.62 19.63
C LEU A 319 7.84 -5.48 20.23
N ASN A 320 7.08 -6.58 20.21
CA ASN A 320 5.73 -6.73 20.76
C ASN A 320 4.72 -5.69 20.26
N MET A 321 4.95 -5.10 19.09
CA MET A 321 4.11 -4.05 18.49
C MET A 321 4.03 -2.73 19.27
N PHE A 322 4.77 -2.57 20.38
CA PHE A 322 4.75 -1.36 21.21
C PHE A 322 6.13 -0.79 21.56
N ASN A 323 7.24 -1.42 21.12
CA ASN A 323 8.58 -0.91 21.41
C ASN A 323 9.48 -0.90 20.16
N ILE A 324 9.89 0.29 19.71
CA ILE A 324 10.84 0.42 18.59
C ILE A 324 12.25 0.19 19.12
N LEU A 325 12.99 -0.74 18.52
CA LEU A 325 14.37 -1.02 18.91
C LEU A 325 15.32 0.00 18.28
N ASP A 326 15.86 0.90 19.12
CA ASP A 326 16.77 1.94 18.66
C ASP A 326 18.13 1.35 18.27
N GLY A 327 18.65 1.76 17.12
CA GLY A 327 19.95 1.30 16.61
C GLY A 327 19.98 -0.17 16.21
N ALA A 328 18.82 -0.82 16.07
CA ALA A 328 18.72 -2.13 15.45
C ALA A 328 19.26 -2.08 14.02
N LYS A 329 20.20 -2.97 13.69
CA LYS A 329 20.87 -3.00 12.39
C LYS A 329 20.86 -4.38 11.78
N PHE A 330 20.66 -4.41 10.46
CA PHE A 330 20.83 -5.59 9.65
C PHE A 330 22.21 -5.61 8.99
N HIS A 331 22.81 -6.80 8.95
CA HIS A 331 23.97 -7.11 8.12
C HIS A 331 23.69 -8.43 7.40
N GLY A 332 23.23 -8.35 6.15
CA GLY A 332 22.65 -9.49 5.45
C GLY A 332 21.40 -10.00 6.19
N ALA A 333 21.32 -11.31 6.46
CA ALA A 333 20.21 -11.92 7.18
C ALA A 333 20.33 -11.83 8.73
N HIS A 334 21.29 -11.06 9.26
CA HIS A 334 21.51 -10.93 10.69
C HIS A 334 21.01 -9.59 11.22
N LEU A 335 20.06 -9.63 12.15
CA LEU A 335 19.63 -8.49 12.95
C LEU A 335 20.40 -8.46 14.25
N LYS A 336 20.93 -7.30 14.63
CA LYS A 336 21.52 -7.06 15.94
C LYS A 336 21.01 -5.76 16.55
N TRP A 337 20.83 -5.77 17.86
CA TRP A 337 20.58 -4.56 18.65
C TRP A 337 21.30 -4.65 20.00
N SER A 338 21.54 -3.49 20.60
CA SER A 338 22.24 -3.36 21.89
C SER A 338 21.31 -2.76 22.93
N SER A 339 21.51 -3.13 24.20
CA SER A 339 20.85 -2.51 25.35
C SER A 339 21.25 -1.05 25.59
N SER A 340 22.24 -0.54 24.86
CA SER A 340 22.63 0.88 24.88
C SER A 340 21.66 1.81 24.13
N GLY A 341 20.73 1.25 23.33
CA GLY A 341 19.66 2.05 22.71
C GLY A 341 18.68 2.57 23.78
N ASN A 342 18.24 3.82 23.64
CA ASN A 342 17.45 4.51 24.66
C ASN A 342 16.15 3.77 25.05
N ASN A 343 15.52 3.08 24.09
CA ASN A 343 14.29 2.30 24.31
C ASN A 343 14.52 0.77 24.39
N ASN A 344 15.77 0.33 24.49
CA ASN A 344 16.09 -1.09 24.42
C ASN A 344 16.19 -1.72 25.83
N SER A 345 15.25 -2.61 26.14
CA SER A 345 15.26 -3.41 27.38
C SER A 345 16.13 -4.67 27.31
N SER A 346 16.75 -4.91 26.15
CA SER A 346 17.59 -6.08 25.89
C SER A 346 18.65 -5.79 24.84
N SER A 347 19.67 -6.64 24.77
CA SER A 347 20.46 -6.85 23.56
C SER A 347 20.02 -8.12 22.87
N GLY A 348 20.29 -8.24 21.57
CA GLY A 348 19.96 -9.46 20.85
C GLY A 348 20.61 -9.57 19.49
N SER A 349 20.63 -10.81 19.00
CA SER A 349 21.20 -11.18 17.71
C SER A 349 20.36 -12.29 17.12
N LEU A 350 19.63 -12.00 16.05
CA LEU A 350 18.78 -12.95 15.34
C LEU A 350 19.30 -13.15 13.92
N LYS A 351 19.29 -14.40 13.46
CA LYS A 351 19.54 -14.78 12.07
C LYS A 351 18.23 -15.22 11.43
N PHE A 352 17.89 -14.59 10.31
CA PHE A 352 16.72 -14.93 9.51
C PHE A 352 17.07 -15.97 8.45
N LYS A 353 16.15 -16.91 8.20
CA LYS A 353 16.35 -18.08 7.35
C LYS A 353 15.05 -18.50 6.67
N MET A 354 15.15 -19.19 5.54
CA MET A 354 14.00 -19.82 4.84
C MET A 354 13.80 -21.30 5.21
N GLU A 355 14.78 -21.88 5.90
CA GLU A 355 14.69 -23.19 6.53
C GLU A 355 15.74 -23.31 7.63
N SER A 356 15.50 -24.18 8.61
CA SER A 356 16.50 -24.50 9.63
C SER A 356 16.38 -25.94 10.09
N SER A 357 17.54 -26.59 10.22
CA SER A 357 17.70 -27.91 10.83
C SER A 357 18.61 -27.84 12.06
N ASN A 358 18.75 -26.66 12.66
CA ASN A 358 19.60 -26.47 13.83
C ASN A 358 18.92 -27.04 15.09
N PRO A 359 19.42 -28.15 15.67
CA PRO A 359 18.75 -28.84 16.76
C PRO A 359 18.69 -28.02 18.05
N VAL A 360 19.49 -26.95 18.18
CA VAL A 360 19.40 -26.01 19.32
C VAL A 360 18.06 -25.29 19.33
N TYR A 361 17.51 -24.94 18.16
CA TYR A 361 16.28 -24.17 18.04
C TYR A 361 15.09 -25.02 17.58
N TRP A 362 15.36 -26.02 16.75
CA TRP A 362 14.33 -26.79 16.06
C TRP A 362 14.64 -28.30 16.15
N PRO A 363 13.85 -29.07 16.92
CA PRO A 363 14.05 -30.52 17.06
C PRO A 363 13.95 -31.30 15.75
N SER A 364 13.26 -30.74 14.75
CA SER A 364 13.12 -31.28 13.41
C SER A 364 13.27 -30.17 12.37
N LYS A 365 13.62 -30.53 11.13
CA LYS A 365 13.76 -29.58 10.03
C LYS A 365 12.49 -28.75 9.88
N GLN A 366 12.66 -27.43 9.86
CA GLN A 366 11.61 -26.46 9.61
C GLN A 366 11.85 -25.77 8.27
N VAL A 367 10.78 -25.47 7.56
CA VAL A 367 10.77 -24.73 6.31
C VAL A 367 9.83 -23.53 6.46
N GLY A 368 10.17 -22.42 5.82
CA GLY A 368 9.47 -21.13 5.91
C GLY A 368 10.37 -20.02 6.45
N GLU A 369 9.84 -18.82 6.54
CA GLU A 369 10.56 -17.67 7.09
C GLU A 369 10.69 -17.80 8.61
N LEU A 370 11.90 -18.10 9.06
CA LEU A 370 12.25 -18.35 10.45
C LEU A 370 13.24 -17.30 10.94
N CYS A 371 13.26 -17.06 12.24
CA CYS A 371 14.38 -16.41 12.91
C CYS A 371 14.88 -17.28 14.06
N GLU A 372 16.18 -17.28 14.29
CA GLU A 372 16.81 -17.97 15.42
C GLU A 372 18.02 -17.19 15.93
N GLY A 373 18.26 -17.26 17.23
CA GLY A 373 19.39 -16.57 17.86
C GLY A 373 19.17 -16.39 19.35
N SER A 374 19.66 -15.28 19.89
CA SER A 374 19.54 -15.05 21.33
C SER A 374 19.15 -13.62 21.66
N VAL A 375 18.50 -13.48 22.81
CA VAL A 375 18.14 -12.21 23.43
C VAL A 375 18.62 -12.24 24.86
N GLN A 376 19.23 -11.15 25.29
CA GLN A 376 19.65 -10.95 26.67
C GLN A 376 18.92 -9.73 27.24
N PRO A 377 17.88 -9.94 28.06
CA PRO A 377 17.26 -8.85 28.82
C PRO A 377 18.28 -8.17 29.74
N ASN A 378 18.12 -6.88 29.98
CA ASN A 378 19.02 -6.10 30.83
C ASN A 378 19.10 -6.71 32.23
N GLY A 379 20.32 -6.95 32.72
CA GLY A 379 20.56 -7.57 34.03
C GLY A 379 20.20 -9.07 34.12
N SER A 380 19.91 -9.71 32.99
CA SER A 380 19.55 -11.13 32.91
C SER A 380 20.54 -11.93 32.05
N VAL A 381 20.42 -13.26 32.09
CA VAL A 381 21.18 -14.17 31.22
C VAL A 381 20.60 -14.19 29.81
N SER A 382 21.46 -14.47 28.83
CA SER A 382 21.04 -14.68 27.45
C SER A 382 20.16 -15.92 27.35
N VAL A 383 19.03 -15.80 26.67
CA VAL A 383 18.13 -16.92 26.36
C VAL A 383 18.08 -17.15 24.85
N ASN A 384 17.93 -18.41 24.45
CA ASN A 384 17.71 -18.74 23.05
C ASN A 384 16.31 -18.32 22.64
N VAL A 385 16.22 -17.73 21.45
CA VAL A 385 14.98 -17.26 20.84
C VAL A 385 14.87 -17.87 19.46
N ARG A 386 13.67 -18.35 19.14
CA ARG A 386 13.29 -18.73 17.79
C ARG A 386 11.99 -18.02 17.43
N GLY A 387 11.69 -17.94 16.15
CA GLY A 387 10.44 -17.39 15.71
C GLY A 387 10.07 -17.83 14.32
N ARG A 388 8.78 -17.71 14.02
CA ARG A 388 8.19 -18.00 12.72
C ARG A 388 7.46 -16.77 12.25
N LEU A 389 7.60 -16.46 10.97
CA LEU A 389 6.80 -15.42 10.35
C LEU A 389 5.31 -15.78 10.52
N MET A 390 4.56 -14.84 11.06
CA MET A 390 3.12 -14.93 11.15
C MET A 390 2.54 -14.90 9.74
N PRO A 391 1.41 -15.58 9.50
CA PRO A 391 0.81 -15.63 8.17
C PRO A 391 0.68 -14.23 7.56
N ARG A 392 1.22 -14.05 6.36
CA ARG A 392 1.07 -12.79 5.62
C ARG A 392 -0.37 -12.61 5.17
N ARG A 393 -0.84 -11.37 5.21
CA ARG A 393 -2.08 -10.95 4.56
C ARG A 393 -1.92 -11.11 3.05
N ILE A 394 -2.95 -11.63 2.39
CA ILE A 394 -2.99 -11.97 0.96
C ILE A 394 -3.87 -11.03 0.14
N GLY A 395 -4.86 -10.41 0.77
CA GLY A 395 -5.89 -9.61 0.11
C GLY A 395 -6.80 -9.01 1.18
N CYS A 396 -7.15 -7.73 1.08
CA CYS A 396 -8.20 -7.12 1.89
C CYS A 396 -9.18 -6.39 1.01
N GLY A 397 -10.45 -6.39 1.40
CA GLY A 397 -11.46 -5.67 0.65
C GLY A 397 -12.87 -5.93 1.17
N ILE A 398 -13.83 -5.45 0.39
CA ILE A 398 -15.22 -5.83 0.53
C ILE A 398 -15.42 -7.14 -0.24
N VAL A 399 -16.12 -8.09 0.36
CA VAL A 399 -16.28 -9.43 -0.22
C VAL A 399 -17.68 -9.56 -0.82
N LEU A 400 -17.79 -9.38 -2.14
CA LEU A 400 -19.02 -9.51 -2.91
C LEU A 400 -19.39 -10.97 -3.13
N ASN A 401 -20.62 -11.35 -2.84
CA ASN A 401 -21.23 -12.57 -3.35
C ASN A 401 -21.85 -12.30 -4.72
N VAL A 402 -21.41 -13.04 -5.73
CA VAL A 402 -21.83 -12.85 -7.12
C VAL A 402 -23.31 -13.13 -7.30
N GLY A 403 -23.78 -14.27 -6.77
CA GLY A 403 -25.13 -14.75 -6.97
C GLY A 403 -26.20 -13.90 -6.29
N THR A 404 -25.84 -13.07 -5.31
CA THR A 404 -26.77 -12.12 -4.67
C THR A 404 -26.52 -10.68 -5.09
N GLY A 405 -25.28 -10.28 -5.38
CA GLY A 405 -24.90 -8.87 -5.58
C GLY A 405 -24.73 -8.11 -4.25
N LEU A 406 -24.70 -8.84 -3.13
CA LEU A 406 -24.55 -8.32 -1.78
C LEU A 406 -23.17 -8.70 -1.22
N VAL A 407 -22.72 -8.02 -0.17
CA VAL A 407 -21.38 -8.20 0.40
C VAL A 407 -21.43 -8.95 1.71
N LEU A 408 -20.42 -9.76 1.99
CA LEU A 408 -20.24 -10.43 3.28
C LEU A 408 -20.25 -9.38 4.39
N ALA A 409 -20.93 -9.69 5.48
CA ALA A 409 -21.01 -8.85 6.67
C ALA A 409 -21.08 -9.72 7.93
N ASN A 410 -20.62 -9.13 9.03
CA ASN A 410 -20.71 -9.71 10.36
C ASN A 410 -21.91 -9.10 11.09
N SER A 411 -22.97 -9.91 11.25
CA SER A 411 -24.18 -9.52 11.97
C SER A 411 -24.20 -10.19 13.33
N ASN A 412 -23.61 -9.53 14.33
CA ASN A 412 -23.53 -10.02 15.71
C ASN A 412 -22.92 -11.43 15.83
N GLY A 413 -21.83 -11.69 15.10
CA GLY A 413 -21.12 -12.97 15.06
C GLY A 413 -21.60 -13.92 13.95
N ALA A 414 -22.75 -13.68 13.33
CA ALA A 414 -23.22 -14.49 12.19
C ALA A 414 -22.69 -13.95 10.85
N ALA A 415 -22.30 -14.84 9.95
CA ALA A 415 -21.95 -14.47 8.58
C ALA A 415 -23.21 -14.33 7.71
N VAL A 416 -23.41 -13.13 7.18
CA VAL A 416 -24.55 -12.79 6.31
C VAL A 416 -24.06 -12.03 5.07
N VAL A 417 -24.95 -11.83 4.09
CA VAL A 417 -24.73 -10.85 3.02
C VAL A 417 -25.69 -9.67 3.13
N SER A 418 -25.20 -8.45 2.91
CA SER A 418 -25.96 -7.19 3.01
C SER A 418 -25.54 -6.18 1.92
N PRO A 419 -26.31 -5.10 1.70
CA PRO A 419 -25.83 -3.98 0.88
C PRO A 419 -24.54 -3.37 1.45
N VAL A 420 -23.79 -2.66 0.59
CA VAL A 420 -22.62 -1.87 1.02
C VAL A 420 -23.09 -0.74 1.93
N ILE A 421 -22.32 -0.47 2.98
CA ILE A 421 -22.47 0.71 3.81
C ILE A 421 -21.25 1.59 3.50
N ALA A 422 -21.50 2.82 3.04
CA ALA A 422 -20.49 3.71 2.45
C ALA A 422 -19.35 4.13 3.40
N THR A 423 -19.48 3.88 4.71
CA THR A 423 -18.52 4.30 5.75
C THR A 423 -17.62 3.18 6.27
N ALA A 424 -17.61 2.00 5.64
CA ALA A 424 -16.76 0.88 6.09
C ALA A 424 -16.04 0.18 4.93
N PRO A 425 -15.05 0.81 4.28
CA PRO A 425 -14.26 0.13 3.27
C PRO A 425 -13.33 -0.92 3.92
N GLY A 426 -13.27 -2.11 3.32
CA GLY A 426 -12.19 -3.09 3.55
C GLY A 426 -12.29 -3.96 4.81
N HIS A 427 -13.45 -4.56 5.06
CA HIS A 427 -13.69 -5.30 6.32
C HIS A 427 -13.03 -6.67 6.40
N PHE A 428 -12.75 -7.34 5.28
CA PHE A 428 -12.28 -8.73 5.31
C PHE A 428 -10.91 -8.89 4.70
N CYS A 429 -10.04 -9.60 5.42
CA CYS A 429 -8.69 -9.91 4.96
C CYS A 429 -8.44 -11.41 4.90
N ARG A 430 -7.95 -11.89 3.77
CA ARG A 430 -7.46 -13.26 3.58
C ARG A 430 -5.99 -13.34 4.01
N TYR A 431 -5.62 -14.46 4.63
CA TYR A 431 -4.25 -14.75 5.04
C TYR A 431 -3.69 -15.97 4.29
N ALA A 432 -2.36 -16.10 4.27
CA ALA A 432 -1.66 -17.18 3.58
C ALA A 432 -2.02 -18.59 4.08
N THR A 433 -2.43 -18.70 5.34
CA THR A 433 -2.98 -19.93 5.91
C THR A 433 -4.32 -20.34 5.30
N GLY A 434 -5.01 -19.44 4.61
CA GLY A 434 -6.38 -19.63 4.12
C GLY A 434 -7.45 -19.13 5.10
N LYS A 435 -7.08 -18.56 6.25
CA LYS A 435 -8.03 -17.90 7.14
C LYS A 435 -8.51 -16.58 6.54
N VAL A 436 -9.78 -16.24 6.79
CA VAL A 436 -10.37 -14.94 6.45
C VAL A 436 -10.79 -14.28 7.74
N TYR A 437 -10.35 -13.04 7.96
CA TYR A 437 -10.64 -12.29 9.17
C TYR A 437 -11.56 -11.13 8.83
N ASP A 438 -12.55 -10.93 9.69
CA ASP A 438 -13.18 -9.65 9.90
C ASP A 438 -12.18 -8.75 10.65
N MET A 439 -11.74 -7.67 10.01
CA MET A 439 -10.76 -6.76 10.57
C MET A 439 -11.33 -5.83 11.64
N LYS A 440 -12.64 -5.58 11.65
CA LYS A 440 -13.24 -4.84 12.76
C LYS A 440 -13.25 -5.74 13.98
N THR A 441 -13.87 -6.91 13.92
CA THR A 441 -13.97 -7.76 15.12
C THR A 441 -12.71 -8.56 15.43
N GLN A 442 -11.74 -8.62 14.50
CA GLN A 442 -10.54 -9.49 14.57
C GLN A 442 -10.89 -10.98 14.69
N LEU A 443 -12.05 -11.38 14.18
CA LEU A 443 -12.56 -12.75 14.25
C LEU A 443 -12.41 -13.43 12.89
N ALA A 444 -12.10 -14.71 12.89
CA ALA A 444 -12.00 -15.53 11.69
C ALA A 444 -13.37 -16.06 11.27
N VAL A 445 -13.59 -16.17 9.95
CA VAL A 445 -14.69 -16.96 9.39
C VAL A 445 -14.52 -18.41 9.83
N GLN A 446 -15.58 -18.98 10.39
CA GLN A 446 -15.61 -20.35 10.88
C GLN A 446 -16.90 -21.05 10.45
N VAL A 447 -16.77 -22.26 9.92
CA VAL A 447 -17.91 -23.14 9.68
C VAL A 447 -18.22 -23.97 10.92
N HIS A 448 -19.49 -24.27 11.18
CA HIS A 448 -19.86 -25.08 12.35
C HIS A 448 -19.34 -26.53 12.26
N ALA A 449 -19.34 -27.12 11.07
CA ALA A 449 -18.80 -28.45 10.81
C ALA A 449 -18.35 -28.61 9.36
N ALA A 450 -17.48 -29.59 9.09
CA ALA A 450 -16.89 -29.89 7.78
C ALA A 450 -17.86 -30.69 6.87
N GLY A 451 -19.04 -30.12 6.61
CA GLY A 451 -20.09 -30.69 5.77
C GLY A 451 -21.03 -29.61 5.21
N PRO A 452 -21.90 -29.91 4.23
CA PRO A 452 -22.89 -28.96 3.73
C PRO A 452 -24.06 -28.78 4.70
N GLY A 453 -24.77 -27.66 4.60
CA GLY A 453 -25.98 -27.36 5.37
C GLY A 453 -25.73 -26.72 6.74
N HIS A 454 -24.50 -26.27 7.02
CA HIS A 454 -24.14 -25.68 8.30
C HIS A 454 -24.02 -24.16 8.23
N SER A 455 -24.29 -23.50 9.37
CA SER A 455 -24.11 -22.06 9.52
C SER A 455 -22.64 -21.67 9.53
N VAL A 456 -22.37 -20.46 9.06
CA VAL A 456 -21.06 -19.81 9.10
C VAL A 456 -21.11 -18.64 10.08
N GLN A 457 -20.08 -18.53 10.90
CA GLN A 457 -19.98 -17.54 11.97
C GLN A 457 -18.58 -16.91 12.01
N PHE A 458 -18.42 -15.88 12.82
CA PHE A 458 -17.15 -15.26 13.15
C PHE A 458 -16.73 -15.66 14.56
N ALA A 459 -15.53 -16.23 14.69
CA ALA A 459 -15.03 -16.78 15.95
C ALA A 459 -13.54 -16.47 16.15
N ALA A 460 -13.05 -16.66 17.37
CA ALA A 460 -11.64 -16.43 17.68
C ALA A 460 -10.74 -17.33 16.82
N PRO A 461 -9.63 -16.81 16.27
CA PRO A 461 -8.71 -17.60 15.46
C PRO A 461 -7.92 -18.56 16.36
N GLU A 462 -8.25 -19.86 16.30
CA GLU A 462 -7.59 -20.88 17.12
C GLU A 462 -6.90 -21.92 16.22
N PRO A 463 -5.63 -22.30 16.48
CA PRO A 463 -4.96 -23.35 15.71
C PRO A 463 -5.71 -24.70 15.73
N GLY A 464 -6.38 -25.02 16.85
CA GLY A 464 -7.20 -26.23 16.98
C GLY A 464 -8.44 -26.25 16.08
N GLN A 465 -8.82 -25.10 15.50
CA GLN A 465 -9.98 -24.94 14.62
C GLN A 465 -9.60 -24.80 13.15
N ASP A 466 -8.33 -25.06 12.77
CA ASP A 466 -7.87 -24.87 11.39
C ASP A 466 -8.67 -25.70 10.37
N SER A 467 -9.18 -26.88 10.76
CA SER A 467 -10.06 -27.69 9.92
C SER A 467 -11.41 -27.03 9.61
N LEU A 468 -11.82 -26.01 10.38
CA LEU A 468 -13.10 -25.29 10.24
C LEU A 468 -12.93 -23.80 9.90
N GLN A 469 -11.71 -23.28 9.96
CA GLN A 469 -11.39 -21.85 9.74
C GLN A 469 -10.51 -21.59 8.52
N THR A 470 -10.00 -22.62 7.85
CA THR A 470 -9.10 -22.44 6.70
C THR A 470 -9.77 -22.80 5.38
N PHE A 471 -9.66 -21.89 4.43
CA PHE A 471 -10.31 -21.97 3.13
C PHE A 471 -9.30 -21.92 1.99
N GLU A 472 -9.67 -22.58 0.91
CA GLU A 472 -9.05 -22.50 -0.40
C GLU A 472 -9.95 -21.71 -1.34
N PHE A 473 -9.33 -20.90 -2.19
CA PHE A 473 -10.01 -19.96 -3.08
C PHE A 473 -9.69 -20.38 -4.49
N ASN A 474 -10.66 -21.02 -5.16
CA ASN A 474 -10.42 -21.59 -6.46
C ASN A 474 -10.57 -20.56 -7.59
N ASP A 475 -10.14 -20.94 -8.78
CA ASP A 475 -10.17 -20.09 -9.98
C ASP A 475 -11.57 -19.90 -10.57
N THR A 476 -12.57 -20.65 -10.06
CA THR A 476 -13.98 -20.49 -10.43
C THR A 476 -14.72 -19.53 -9.49
N GLY A 477 -14.03 -19.02 -8.47
CA GLY A 477 -14.52 -18.06 -7.49
C GLY A 477 -15.24 -18.65 -6.29
N ASN A 478 -15.25 -19.97 -6.13
CA ASN A 478 -15.74 -20.60 -4.92
C ASN A 478 -14.69 -20.54 -3.80
N VAL A 479 -15.19 -20.45 -2.57
CA VAL A 479 -14.39 -20.52 -1.35
C VAL A 479 -14.71 -21.86 -0.68
N VAL A 480 -13.76 -22.79 -0.68
CA VAL A 480 -13.96 -24.15 -0.18
C VAL A 480 -13.18 -24.39 1.10
N LEU A 481 -13.69 -25.27 1.96
CA LEU A 481 -13.00 -25.60 3.20
C LEU A 481 -11.77 -26.48 2.88
N LYS A 482 -10.58 -26.13 3.38
CA LYS A 482 -9.36 -26.91 3.09
C LYS A 482 -9.43 -28.36 3.57
N SER A 483 -10.08 -28.59 4.71
CA SER A 483 -10.25 -29.94 5.27
C SER A 483 -11.30 -30.78 4.54
N ALA A 484 -12.19 -30.14 3.78
CA ALA A 484 -13.25 -30.77 2.99
C ALA A 484 -13.47 -30.00 1.68
N PRO A 485 -12.61 -30.17 0.66
CA PRO A 485 -12.63 -29.35 -0.56
C PRO A 485 -13.92 -29.44 -1.39
N THR A 486 -14.79 -30.39 -1.09
CA THR A 486 -16.12 -30.53 -1.68
C THR A 486 -17.19 -29.67 -1.01
N VAL A 487 -16.87 -28.97 0.07
CA VAL A 487 -17.74 -28.10 0.85
C VAL A 487 -17.35 -26.65 0.60
N ALA A 488 -18.27 -25.87 0.01
CA ALA A 488 -18.09 -24.47 -0.35
C ALA A 488 -18.89 -23.53 0.55
N LEU A 489 -18.47 -22.26 0.65
CA LEU A 489 -19.30 -21.18 1.15
C LEU A 489 -20.31 -20.76 0.08
N GLY A 490 -21.58 -20.70 0.43
CA GLY A 490 -22.65 -20.21 -0.43
C GLY A 490 -23.66 -19.37 0.34
N VAL A 491 -24.57 -18.74 -0.39
CA VAL A 491 -25.70 -18.01 0.20
C VAL A 491 -26.98 -18.81 0.01
N SER A 492 -27.68 -19.06 1.11
CA SER A 492 -28.99 -19.71 1.12
C SER A 492 -30.07 -18.72 1.56
N GLY A 493 -31.22 -18.75 0.88
CA GLY A 493 -32.29 -17.77 1.07
C GLY A 493 -31.84 -16.37 0.64
N ALA A 494 -32.31 -15.34 1.35
CA ALA A 494 -32.01 -13.95 0.98
C ALA A 494 -30.62 -13.48 1.42
N THR A 495 -30.13 -13.93 2.59
CA THR A 495 -28.96 -13.30 3.24
C THR A 495 -28.02 -14.25 3.98
N ASN A 496 -28.36 -15.53 4.19
CA ASN A 496 -27.59 -16.37 5.12
C ASN A 496 -26.39 -17.01 4.42
N VAL A 497 -25.20 -16.85 4.99
CA VAL A 497 -24.00 -17.58 4.54
C VAL A 497 -23.96 -18.94 5.22
N VAL A 498 -23.88 -19.98 4.39
CA VAL A 498 -23.90 -21.38 4.82
C VAL A 498 -22.84 -22.19 4.07
N THR A 499 -22.52 -23.36 4.59
CA THR A 499 -21.78 -24.36 3.82
C THR A 499 -22.73 -25.10 2.86
N VAL A 500 -22.26 -25.39 1.66
CA VAL A 500 -23.01 -26.10 0.61
C VAL A 500 -22.10 -27.09 -0.12
N GLN A 501 -22.71 -28.04 -0.83
CA GLN A 501 -21.96 -28.91 -1.74
C GLN A 501 -21.42 -28.06 -2.89
N LEU A 502 -20.12 -28.18 -3.17
CA LEU A 502 -19.45 -27.42 -4.24
C LEU A 502 -20.15 -27.64 -5.59
N ASN A 503 -20.60 -26.55 -6.18
CA ASN A 503 -21.09 -26.47 -7.55
C ASN A 503 -20.46 -25.25 -8.23
N THR A 504 -19.51 -25.47 -9.14
CA THR A 504 -18.76 -24.42 -9.82
C THR A 504 -19.62 -23.58 -10.79
N THR A 505 -20.82 -24.06 -11.13
CA THR A 505 -21.76 -23.33 -12.00
C THR A 505 -22.70 -22.42 -11.22
N ASP A 506 -22.85 -22.62 -9.91
CA ASP A 506 -23.76 -21.85 -9.06
C ASP A 506 -23.12 -20.52 -8.62
N ASP A 507 -23.65 -19.42 -9.12
CA ASP A 507 -23.16 -18.08 -8.81
C ASP A 507 -23.36 -17.69 -7.33
N SER A 508 -24.32 -18.29 -6.61
CA SER A 508 -24.51 -18.05 -5.16
C SER A 508 -23.34 -18.56 -4.32
N GLN A 509 -22.50 -19.42 -4.88
CA GLN A 509 -21.29 -19.97 -4.26
C GLN A 509 -20.02 -19.20 -4.66
N LYS A 510 -20.14 -18.15 -5.48
CA LYS A 510 -19.01 -17.40 -5.99
C LYS A 510 -18.81 -16.10 -5.24
N TRP A 511 -17.57 -15.84 -4.88
CA TRP A 511 -17.16 -14.71 -4.07
C TRP A 511 -16.01 -13.95 -4.73
N LEU A 512 -16.04 -12.63 -4.57
CA LEU A 512 -15.11 -11.70 -5.17
C LEU A 512 -14.68 -10.68 -4.12
N ALA A 513 -13.39 -10.47 -3.94
CA ALA A 513 -12.87 -9.37 -3.12
C ALA A 513 -12.66 -8.12 -4.00
N LEU A 514 -13.23 -6.99 -3.56
CA LEU A 514 -13.13 -5.68 -4.20
C LEU A 514 -12.37 -4.71 -3.29
N SER A 515 -11.36 -4.05 -3.85
CA SER A 515 -10.47 -3.12 -3.13
C SER A 515 -9.97 -2.01 -4.06
N ALA A 516 -9.40 -0.95 -3.49
CA ALA A 516 -8.71 0.11 -4.21
C ALA A 516 -9.55 0.77 -5.32
N THR A 517 -10.66 1.40 -4.92
CA THR A 517 -11.48 2.18 -5.86
C THR A 517 -10.70 3.30 -6.54
N ARG A 518 -11.09 3.57 -7.79
CA ARG A 518 -10.60 4.73 -8.55
C ARG A 518 -11.74 5.42 -9.28
N ILE A 519 -11.43 6.53 -9.93
CA ILE A 519 -12.37 7.34 -10.68
C ILE A 519 -12.17 7.09 -12.19
N PHE A 520 -13.29 7.01 -12.92
CA PHE A 520 -13.29 7.05 -14.38
C PHE A 520 -13.47 8.49 -14.84
N TRP A 521 -12.39 9.12 -15.28
CA TRP A 521 -12.36 10.45 -15.86
C TRP A 521 -12.68 10.40 -17.34
N ASN A 522 -13.35 11.43 -17.87
CA ASN A 522 -13.72 11.52 -19.28
C ASN A 522 -13.38 12.87 -19.88
N ASP A 523 -12.98 12.88 -21.15
CA ASP A 523 -12.51 14.07 -21.86
C ASP A 523 -13.59 15.11 -22.19
N LEU A 524 -14.89 14.86 -21.90
CA LEU A 524 -15.94 15.89 -22.02
C LEU A 524 -15.63 17.16 -21.21
N ALA A 525 -14.95 17.04 -20.08
CA ALA A 525 -14.42 18.18 -19.30
C ALA A 525 -13.35 17.71 -18.30
N ALA A 526 -12.53 18.63 -17.79
CA ALA A 526 -11.55 18.33 -16.74
C ALA A 526 -12.18 17.74 -15.45
N SER A 527 -13.45 18.07 -15.18
CA SER A 527 -14.19 17.55 -14.02
C SER A 527 -15.15 16.41 -14.37
N ALA A 528 -15.17 15.92 -15.62
CA ALA A 528 -16.17 14.94 -16.05
C ALA A 528 -15.79 13.53 -15.58
N VAL A 529 -16.71 12.86 -14.88
CA VAL A 529 -16.49 11.53 -14.31
C VAL A 529 -17.69 10.62 -14.51
N LEU A 530 -17.44 9.32 -14.63
CA LEU A 530 -18.47 8.28 -14.73
C LEU A 530 -19.17 8.10 -13.38
N LYS A 531 -20.50 8.14 -13.39
CA LYS A 531 -21.37 7.96 -12.23
C LYS A 531 -22.36 6.83 -12.45
N GLY A 532 -22.45 5.95 -11.46
CA GLY A 532 -23.39 4.85 -11.38
C GLY A 532 -24.45 5.05 -10.30
N ASP A 533 -25.70 5.34 -10.69
CA ASP A 533 -26.81 5.51 -9.75
C ASP A 533 -27.88 4.45 -9.96
N GLY A 534 -27.80 3.38 -9.17
CA GLY A 534 -28.57 2.17 -9.44
C GLY A 534 -28.31 1.69 -10.87
N SER A 535 -29.36 1.40 -11.65
CA SER A 535 -29.17 0.93 -13.04
C SER A 535 -28.70 1.99 -14.04
N ILE A 536 -28.66 3.27 -13.65
CA ILE A 536 -28.38 4.40 -14.54
C ILE A 536 -26.89 4.68 -14.56
N LEU A 537 -26.35 4.85 -15.76
CA LEU A 537 -24.98 5.27 -16.01
C LEU A 537 -24.98 6.63 -16.69
N SER A 538 -24.12 7.54 -16.20
CA SER A 538 -23.99 8.88 -16.78
C SER A 538 -22.58 9.43 -16.57
N VAL A 539 -22.20 10.44 -17.35
CA VAL A 539 -21.03 11.28 -17.08
C VAL A 539 -21.49 12.63 -16.55
N GLU A 540 -21.04 12.99 -15.36
CA GLU A 540 -21.41 14.20 -14.64
C GLU A 540 -20.14 14.92 -14.12
N ALA A 541 -20.30 16.10 -13.54
CA ALA A 541 -19.21 16.75 -12.82
C ALA A 541 -18.85 15.94 -11.55
N LYS A 542 -17.56 15.81 -11.28
CA LYS A 542 -17.01 15.24 -10.05
C LYS A 542 -17.57 16.01 -8.85
N SER A 543 -17.95 15.26 -7.81
CA SER A 543 -18.57 15.77 -6.60
C SER A 543 -17.99 15.09 -5.34
N GLU A 544 -18.13 15.77 -4.20
CA GLU A 544 -17.75 15.27 -2.88
C GLU A 544 -18.75 14.26 -2.35
N ALA A 545 -18.31 13.45 -1.38
CA ALA A 545 -19.15 12.54 -0.61
C ALA A 545 -20.00 11.59 -1.49
N ASN A 546 -19.47 11.22 -2.66
CA ASN A 546 -20.25 10.53 -3.70
C ASN A 546 -19.63 9.20 -4.13
N PRO A 547 -19.90 8.09 -3.40
CA PRO A 547 -19.42 6.76 -3.78
C PRO A 547 -19.99 6.26 -5.12
N LYS A 548 -20.97 6.96 -5.71
CA LYS A 548 -21.49 6.62 -7.05
C LYS A 548 -20.50 6.95 -8.17
N GLN A 549 -19.46 7.72 -7.88
CA GLN A 549 -18.42 8.12 -8.85
C GLN A 549 -17.14 7.28 -8.72
N SER A 550 -17.10 6.39 -7.72
CA SER A 550 -15.98 5.50 -7.43
C SER A 550 -16.24 4.11 -7.96
N TRP A 551 -15.20 3.47 -8.49
CA TRP A 551 -15.30 2.20 -9.21
C TRP A 551 -14.22 1.24 -8.75
N TYR A 552 -14.61 0.00 -8.50
CA TYR A 552 -13.71 -1.13 -8.38
C TYR A 552 -13.46 -1.75 -9.77
N THR A 553 -12.30 -2.41 -9.92
CA THR A 553 -12.04 -3.28 -11.05
C THR A 553 -11.79 -4.70 -10.57
N PHE A 554 -12.28 -5.67 -11.34
CA PHE A 554 -11.87 -7.06 -11.22
C PHE A 554 -11.83 -7.68 -12.60
N ARG A 555 -10.62 -8.06 -13.04
CA ARG A 555 -10.35 -8.53 -14.41
C ARG A 555 -10.88 -7.51 -15.42
N ASP A 556 -11.73 -7.96 -16.34
CA ASP A 556 -12.34 -7.12 -17.37
C ASP A 556 -13.68 -6.51 -16.92
N SER A 557 -14.00 -6.46 -15.62
CA SER A 557 -15.27 -5.91 -15.13
C SER A 557 -15.06 -4.74 -14.18
N PHE A 558 -15.92 -3.73 -14.32
CA PHE A 558 -15.93 -2.52 -13.49
C PHE A 558 -17.21 -2.45 -12.65
N PHE A 559 -17.09 -2.16 -11.36
CA PHE A 559 -18.18 -2.19 -10.39
C PHE A 559 -18.29 -0.83 -9.70
N CYS A 560 -19.48 -0.25 -9.66
CA CYS A 560 -19.68 1.01 -8.92
C CYS A 560 -19.66 0.75 -7.40
N GLU A 561 -18.93 1.57 -6.63
CA GLU A 561 -18.74 1.36 -5.19
C GLU A 561 -20.04 1.45 -4.40
N ALA A 562 -20.93 2.38 -4.76
CA ALA A 562 -22.17 2.61 -4.03
C ALA A 562 -23.13 1.40 -4.00
N ASN A 563 -23.00 0.46 -4.94
CA ASN A 563 -24.01 -0.57 -5.19
C ASN A 563 -23.46 -1.90 -5.71
N ASN A 564 -22.16 -2.00 -6.00
CA ASN A 564 -21.46 -3.19 -6.50
C ASN A 564 -22.08 -3.84 -7.74
N ILE A 565 -22.72 -3.05 -8.60
CA ILE A 565 -23.25 -3.51 -9.88
C ILE A 565 -22.26 -3.17 -11.00
N ALA A 566 -22.22 -4.08 -11.98
CA ALA A 566 -21.22 -4.08 -13.03
C ALA A 566 -21.66 -3.22 -14.23
N LEU A 567 -20.69 -2.52 -14.82
CA LEU A 567 -20.84 -1.88 -16.11
C LEU A 567 -21.26 -2.92 -17.16
N THR A 568 -22.34 -2.63 -17.89
CA THR A 568 -22.95 -3.60 -18.80
C THR A 568 -23.46 -2.94 -20.08
N VAL A 569 -23.25 -3.59 -21.23
CA VAL A 569 -23.91 -3.23 -22.49
C VAL A 569 -25.37 -3.67 -22.47
N SER A 570 -26.29 -2.76 -22.81
CA SER A 570 -27.73 -3.07 -22.85
C SER A 570 -28.11 -3.89 -24.09
N GLY A 571 -28.24 -5.22 -23.95
CA GLY A 571 -28.68 -6.08 -25.05
C GLY A 571 -27.56 -6.37 -26.06
N ALA A 572 -27.87 -6.39 -27.36
CA ALA A 572 -26.89 -6.72 -28.39
C ALA A 572 -25.89 -5.57 -28.62
N PRO A 573 -24.57 -5.81 -28.61
CA PRO A 573 -23.56 -4.76 -28.72
C PRO A 573 -23.51 -4.22 -30.14
N THR A 574 -24.18 -3.09 -30.37
CA THR A 574 -24.17 -2.36 -31.65
C THR A 574 -23.96 -0.86 -31.39
N PRO A 575 -23.42 -0.10 -32.37
CA PRO A 575 -23.26 1.35 -32.21
C PRO A 575 -24.57 2.06 -31.85
N GLY A 576 -24.52 3.00 -30.92
CA GLY A 576 -25.66 3.75 -30.38
C GLY A 576 -26.35 3.11 -29.17
N VAL A 577 -26.00 1.87 -28.81
CA VAL A 577 -26.58 1.20 -27.63
C VAL A 577 -26.06 1.82 -26.34
N PRO A 578 -26.92 2.24 -25.40
CA PRO A 578 -26.49 2.81 -24.14
C PRO A 578 -25.91 1.74 -23.20
N LEU A 579 -24.88 2.13 -22.46
CA LEU A 579 -24.37 1.35 -21.33
C LEU A 579 -25.24 1.60 -20.10
N ARG A 580 -25.36 0.59 -19.25
CA ARG A 580 -26.11 0.60 -18.00
C ARG A 580 -25.36 -0.15 -16.91
N LEU A 581 -25.94 -0.20 -15.72
CA LEU A 581 -25.45 -1.04 -14.65
C LEU A 581 -26.42 -2.19 -14.38
N GLN A 582 -25.86 -3.39 -14.28
CA GLN A 582 -26.59 -4.60 -13.98
C GLN A 582 -25.81 -5.44 -12.97
N LYS A 583 -26.52 -6.34 -12.29
CA LYS A 583 -25.89 -7.33 -11.44
C LYS A 583 -24.86 -8.12 -12.24
N ARG A 584 -23.70 -8.35 -11.64
CA ARG A 584 -22.63 -9.10 -12.28
C ARG A 584 -23.04 -10.55 -12.51
N SER A 585 -22.74 -11.08 -13.70
CA SER A 585 -22.80 -12.51 -13.99
C SER A 585 -21.54 -12.92 -14.76
N PRO A 586 -20.81 -13.96 -14.29
CA PRO A 586 -19.60 -14.41 -14.97
C PRO A 586 -19.80 -14.97 -16.37
N ALA A 587 -21.03 -15.37 -16.72
CA ALA A 587 -21.36 -15.83 -18.06
C ALA A 587 -21.76 -14.67 -18.99
N ASN A 588 -21.91 -13.45 -18.45
CA ASN A 588 -22.37 -12.31 -19.21
C ASN A 588 -21.18 -11.53 -19.79
N THR A 589 -20.80 -11.88 -21.03
CA THR A 589 -19.71 -11.23 -21.75
C THR A 589 -19.99 -9.75 -22.04
N ASN A 590 -21.25 -9.28 -21.96
CA ASN A 590 -21.58 -7.84 -22.07
C ASN A 590 -21.04 -6.98 -20.91
N GLN A 591 -20.37 -7.60 -19.94
CA GLN A 591 -19.75 -6.96 -18.77
C GLN A 591 -18.22 -6.94 -18.86
N GLU A 592 -17.67 -7.28 -20.02
CA GLU A 592 -16.23 -7.36 -20.27
C GLU A 592 -15.73 -6.13 -21.02
N PHE A 593 -14.95 -5.31 -20.32
CA PHE A 593 -14.37 -4.06 -20.80
C PHE A 593 -12.88 -4.01 -20.48
N VAL A 594 -12.11 -3.39 -21.37
CA VAL A 594 -10.68 -3.11 -21.16
C VAL A 594 -10.40 -1.65 -21.50
N LEU A 595 -9.56 -1.00 -20.71
CA LEU A 595 -9.05 0.34 -21.03
C LEU A 595 -7.76 0.17 -21.86
N HIS A 596 -7.75 0.62 -23.11
CA HIS A 596 -6.61 0.48 -24.00
C HIS A 596 -6.43 1.75 -24.85
N GLY A 597 -5.26 2.39 -24.72
CA GLY A 597 -4.96 3.66 -25.41
C GLY A 597 -5.95 4.77 -25.05
N GLY A 598 -6.35 4.87 -23.78
CA GLY A 598 -7.37 5.83 -23.34
C GLY A 598 -8.80 5.50 -23.78
N LEU A 599 -9.04 4.41 -24.51
CA LEU A 599 -10.38 4.01 -24.94
C LEU A 599 -10.92 2.90 -24.05
N LEU A 600 -12.17 3.04 -23.58
CA LEU A 600 -12.87 1.98 -22.87
C LEU A 600 -13.55 1.05 -23.89
N VAL A 601 -12.94 -0.10 -24.15
CA VAL A 601 -13.33 -1.03 -25.22
C VAL A 601 -14.13 -2.19 -24.63
N HIS A 602 -15.30 -2.47 -25.22
CA HIS A 602 -16.10 -3.67 -24.95
C HIS A 602 -15.48 -4.87 -25.68
N LYS A 603 -14.90 -5.81 -24.92
CA LYS A 603 -14.04 -6.89 -25.48
C LYS A 603 -14.74 -7.75 -26.52
N PRO A 604 -15.99 -8.21 -26.34
CA PRO A 604 -16.63 -9.10 -27.29
C PRO A 604 -16.93 -8.47 -28.65
N SER A 605 -17.10 -7.14 -28.72
CA SER A 605 -17.52 -6.45 -29.95
C SER A 605 -16.50 -5.47 -30.52
N ASP A 606 -15.40 -5.20 -29.81
CA ASP A 606 -14.39 -4.17 -30.13
C ASP A 606 -14.99 -2.75 -30.31
N LEU A 607 -16.19 -2.51 -29.77
CA LEU A 607 -16.84 -1.21 -29.75
C LEU A 607 -16.35 -0.42 -28.54
N ILE A 608 -16.28 0.90 -28.67
CA ILE A 608 -15.80 1.78 -27.59
C ILE A 608 -16.97 2.49 -26.90
N ALA A 609 -16.83 2.76 -25.61
CA ALA A 609 -17.76 3.59 -24.86
C ALA A 609 -17.47 5.08 -25.15
N VAL A 610 -18.48 5.83 -25.57
CA VAL A 610 -18.40 7.26 -25.86
C VAL A 610 -19.47 7.99 -25.06
N ALA A 611 -19.06 8.99 -24.29
CA ALA A 611 -19.96 9.88 -23.57
C ALA A 611 -20.50 10.98 -24.51
N GLN A 612 -21.81 11.20 -24.50
CA GLN A 612 -22.49 12.14 -25.39
C GLN A 612 -23.42 13.08 -24.60
N GLY A 613 -23.34 14.37 -24.92
CA GLY A 613 -24.18 15.40 -24.31
C GLY A 613 -23.42 16.31 -23.34
N SER A 614 -24.12 16.86 -22.36
CA SER A 614 -23.55 17.81 -21.38
C SER A 614 -23.54 17.19 -19.99
N ILE A 615 -22.40 17.32 -19.30
CA ILE A 615 -22.22 16.84 -17.93
C ILE A 615 -23.19 17.49 -16.93
N SER A 616 -23.72 18.69 -17.22
CA SER A 616 -24.72 19.37 -16.39
C SER A 616 -26.09 18.70 -16.38
N ARG A 617 -26.37 17.85 -17.37
CA ARG A 617 -27.63 17.11 -17.53
C ARG A 617 -27.45 15.60 -17.42
N GLY A 618 -26.25 15.15 -17.04
CA GLY A 618 -25.84 13.74 -17.13
C GLY A 618 -25.67 13.32 -18.58
N ALA A 619 -24.44 13.36 -19.09
CA ALA A 619 -24.14 12.85 -20.42
C ALA A 619 -24.34 11.32 -20.47
N VAL A 620 -24.90 10.82 -21.57
CA VAL A 620 -25.20 9.40 -21.74
C VAL A 620 -23.97 8.69 -22.33
N VAL A 621 -23.68 7.47 -21.86
CA VAL A 621 -22.60 6.66 -22.41
C VAL A 621 -23.18 5.63 -23.37
N VAL A 622 -22.71 5.62 -24.61
CA VAL A 622 -23.16 4.69 -25.65
C VAL A 622 -21.97 3.94 -26.27
N LEU A 623 -22.23 2.77 -26.84
CA LEU A 623 -21.26 2.10 -27.69
C LEU A 623 -21.12 2.82 -29.03
N ALA A 624 -19.92 2.87 -29.56
CA ALA A 624 -19.63 3.44 -30.87
C ALA A 624 -18.55 2.63 -31.60
N ASP A 625 -18.56 2.72 -32.93
CA ASP A 625 -17.49 2.14 -33.75
C ASP A 625 -16.16 2.83 -33.46
N LYS A 626 -15.13 2.04 -33.19
CA LYS A 626 -13.80 2.53 -32.80
C LYS A 626 -13.16 3.38 -33.87
N ALA A 627 -13.14 2.92 -35.12
CA ALA A 627 -12.45 3.60 -36.23
C ALA A 627 -13.02 5.01 -36.47
N SER A 628 -14.34 5.14 -36.33
CA SER A 628 -15.06 6.38 -36.59
C SER A 628 -15.06 7.35 -35.41
N ASN A 629 -14.85 6.88 -34.18
CA ASN A 629 -15.09 7.67 -32.97
C ASN A 629 -13.87 7.84 -32.05
N LYS A 630 -12.74 7.17 -32.31
CA LYS A 630 -11.53 7.24 -31.45
C LYS A 630 -10.97 8.65 -31.20
N SER A 631 -11.31 9.63 -32.03
CA SER A 631 -10.89 11.03 -31.87
C SER A 631 -12.04 11.97 -31.50
N THR A 632 -13.19 11.41 -31.09
CA THR A 632 -14.37 12.21 -30.73
C THR A 632 -14.29 12.60 -29.26
N LEU A 633 -14.65 13.85 -28.96
CA LEU A 633 -14.79 14.31 -27.58
C LEU A 633 -15.80 13.44 -26.82
N GLY A 634 -15.38 12.92 -25.67
CA GLY A 634 -16.15 11.97 -24.86
C GLY A 634 -15.76 10.51 -25.08
N ALA A 635 -14.86 10.21 -26.02
CA ALA A 635 -14.37 8.85 -26.26
C ALA A 635 -13.19 8.44 -25.36
N HIS A 636 -12.52 9.40 -24.73
CA HIS A 636 -11.30 9.14 -23.97
C HIS A 636 -11.58 9.06 -22.47
N TRP A 637 -10.96 8.08 -21.84
CA TRP A 637 -11.18 7.69 -20.47
C TRP A 637 -9.85 7.48 -19.75
N SER A 638 -9.79 7.88 -18.49
CA SER A 638 -8.70 7.52 -17.57
C SER A 638 -9.27 6.85 -16.33
N TYR A 639 -8.63 5.78 -15.88
CA TYR A 639 -8.97 5.08 -14.63
C TYR A 639 -7.88 5.33 -13.58
N SER A 640 -8.05 6.40 -12.82
CA SER A 640 -7.03 6.94 -11.92
C SER A 640 -7.66 7.51 -10.66
N ALA A 641 -6.88 7.59 -9.58
CA ALA A 641 -7.31 8.33 -8.39
C ALA A 641 -7.46 9.82 -8.75
N PHE A 642 -6.42 10.42 -9.34
CA PHE A 642 -6.42 11.84 -9.67
C PHE A 642 -6.91 12.13 -11.08
N ALA A 643 -7.42 13.35 -11.30
CA ALA A 643 -7.73 13.86 -12.62
C ALA A 643 -6.47 13.84 -13.50
N PRO A 644 -6.53 13.31 -14.73
CA PRO A 644 -5.38 13.33 -15.63
C PRO A 644 -5.04 14.79 -15.99
N PRO A 645 -3.75 15.18 -15.98
CA PRO A 645 -3.33 16.54 -16.32
C PRO A 645 -3.62 16.89 -17.79
N VAL A 646 -3.64 15.88 -18.67
CA VAL A 646 -4.06 15.93 -20.08
C VAL A 646 -4.62 14.56 -20.43
N TYR A 647 -5.72 14.51 -21.18
CA TYR A 647 -6.15 13.27 -21.85
C TYR A 647 -5.21 13.07 -23.04
N GLU A 648 -4.19 12.22 -22.89
CA GLU A 648 -3.25 11.95 -23.99
C GLU A 648 -4.01 11.32 -25.16
N THR A 649 -4.12 12.06 -26.26
CA THR A 649 -4.86 11.66 -27.47
C THR A 649 -4.01 10.87 -28.46
N ASP A 650 -2.76 10.54 -28.14
CA ASP A 650 -1.87 9.88 -29.07
C ASP A 650 -2.05 8.36 -29.03
N ASP A 651 -2.50 7.82 -30.17
CA ASP A 651 -2.43 6.42 -30.57
C ASP A 651 -0.94 5.98 -30.64
N ASP A 652 -0.23 5.96 -29.52
CA ASP A 652 1.13 5.42 -29.49
C ASP A 652 1.08 3.95 -29.06
N VAL A 653 1.04 3.11 -30.11
CA VAL A 653 1.82 1.87 -30.13
C VAL A 653 3.16 2.20 -29.48
N TYR A 654 3.43 1.68 -28.29
CA TYR A 654 4.81 1.60 -27.82
C TYR A 654 5.48 0.54 -28.70
N PRO A 655 6.35 0.90 -29.67
CA PRO A 655 7.35 -0.08 -30.06
C PRO A 655 8.13 -0.40 -28.78
N LEU A 656 8.22 -1.69 -28.43
CA LEU A 656 9.25 -2.16 -27.52
C LEU A 656 10.58 -1.66 -28.08
N ASP A 657 11.07 -0.57 -27.51
CA ASP A 657 12.23 0.14 -28.00
C ASP A 657 13.41 -0.83 -27.92
N THR A 658 13.80 -1.36 -29.07
CA THR A 658 14.90 -2.30 -29.14
C THR A 658 16.15 -1.47 -28.98
N VAL A 659 16.69 -1.41 -27.76
CA VAL A 659 17.97 -0.77 -27.50
C VAL A 659 19.04 -1.54 -28.29
N LYS A 660 19.36 -1.07 -29.49
CA LYS A 660 20.60 -1.44 -30.17
C LYS A 660 21.68 -0.48 -29.71
N LYS A 661 22.57 -0.94 -28.83
CA LYS A 661 23.94 -0.44 -28.82
C LYS A 661 24.94 -1.40 -28.18
N GLY A 662 26.00 -1.69 -28.93
CA GLY A 662 27.39 -1.79 -28.46
C GLY A 662 27.78 -2.98 -27.58
N ALA A 663 28.46 -3.94 -28.20
CA ALA A 663 29.32 -5.00 -27.64
C ALA A 663 29.49 -5.11 -26.10
N ASN A 664 29.10 -6.30 -25.61
CA ASN A 664 29.60 -7.06 -24.45
C ASN A 664 29.20 -6.57 -23.04
N ASP A 665 27.90 -6.71 -22.73
CA ASP A 665 27.38 -7.51 -21.62
C ASP A 665 25.85 -7.56 -21.75
N LEU A 666 25.31 -8.71 -22.17
CA LEU A 666 23.87 -8.89 -22.33
C LEU A 666 23.25 -9.25 -20.98
N VAL A 667 22.67 -8.26 -20.30
CA VAL A 667 21.73 -8.49 -19.19
C VAL A 667 20.37 -8.82 -19.81
N THR A 668 19.90 -10.05 -19.59
CA THR A 668 18.54 -10.45 -19.98
C THR A 668 17.65 -10.38 -18.75
N TYR A 669 16.59 -9.57 -18.82
CA TYR A 669 15.53 -9.54 -17.82
C TYR A 669 14.46 -10.54 -18.21
N LYS A 670 14.01 -11.36 -17.27
CA LYS A 670 12.71 -12.03 -17.39
C LYS A 670 11.75 -11.33 -16.46
N ILE A 671 10.79 -10.62 -17.06
CA ILE A 671 9.62 -10.11 -16.34
C ILE A 671 8.57 -11.20 -16.46
N THR A 672 8.25 -11.84 -15.34
CA THR A 672 7.12 -12.75 -15.25
C THR A 672 5.99 -11.99 -14.57
N ILE A 673 4.93 -11.71 -15.34
CA ILE A 673 3.70 -11.19 -14.78
C ILE A 673 2.89 -12.40 -14.34
N THR A 674 2.73 -12.57 -13.04
CA THR A 674 1.86 -13.58 -12.45
C THR A 674 0.56 -12.90 -12.06
N THR A 675 -0.42 -12.97 -12.95
CA THR A 675 -1.80 -12.60 -12.64
C THR A 675 -2.45 -13.78 -11.91
N SER A 676 -2.90 -13.60 -10.67
CA SER A 676 -3.60 -14.68 -9.97
C SER A 676 -4.95 -14.94 -10.64
N SER A 677 -5.21 -16.17 -11.05
CA SER A 677 -6.54 -16.61 -11.52
C SER A 677 -7.57 -16.73 -10.38
N ALA A 678 -7.18 -16.59 -9.11
CA ALA A 678 -8.10 -16.72 -7.98
C ALA A 678 -8.99 -15.47 -7.83
N TRP A 679 -10.31 -15.64 -7.75
CA TRP A 679 -11.25 -14.51 -7.73
C TRP A 679 -11.25 -13.71 -6.42
N PHE A 680 -10.62 -14.24 -5.38
CA PHE A 680 -10.57 -13.64 -4.05
C PHE A 680 -9.22 -13.00 -3.75
N SER A 681 -8.48 -12.61 -4.79
CA SER A 681 -7.11 -12.15 -4.61
C SER A 681 -7.01 -10.66 -4.31
N GLY A 682 -8.01 -9.83 -4.66
CA GLY A 682 -7.91 -8.38 -4.58
C GLY A 682 -6.67 -7.92 -5.36
N THR A 683 -6.83 -7.67 -6.66
CA THR A 683 -5.78 -7.09 -7.52
C THR A 683 -4.39 -7.75 -7.49
N ARG A 684 -4.24 -9.06 -7.18
CA ARG A 684 -2.95 -9.76 -7.31
C ARG A 684 -2.54 -9.98 -8.76
N ASP A 685 -2.11 -8.91 -9.40
CA ASP A 685 -1.15 -8.99 -10.49
C ASP A 685 0.23 -8.76 -9.89
N GLN A 686 0.94 -9.85 -9.57
CA GLN A 686 2.33 -9.77 -9.12
C GLN A 686 3.25 -9.65 -10.33
N ILE A 687 4.15 -8.67 -10.33
CA ILE A 687 5.24 -8.58 -11.29
C ILE A 687 6.51 -9.08 -10.61
N LYS A 688 7.02 -10.22 -11.06
CA LYS A 688 8.31 -10.76 -10.63
C LYS A 688 9.36 -10.40 -11.68
N ALA A 689 10.29 -9.52 -11.32
CA ALA A 689 11.47 -9.21 -12.12
C ALA A 689 12.64 -10.05 -11.64
N SER A 690 13.32 -10.76 -12.54
CA SER A 690 14.53 -11.53 -12.22
C SER A 690 15.70 -11.06 -13.08
N LEU A 691 16.85 -10.86 -12.43
CA LEU A 691 18.10 -10.41 -13.03
C LEU A 691 19.01 -11.62 -13.28
N TYR A 692 19.37 -11.87 -14.53
CA TYR A 692 20.34 -12.90 -14.89
C TYR A 692 21.64 -12.24 -15.39
N HIS A 693 22.78 -12.68 -14.86
CA HIS A 693 24.10 -12.31 -15.36
C HIS A 693 24.68 -13.48 -16.16
N VAL A 694 24.83 -13.30 -17.47
CA VAL A 694 25.48 -14.28 -18.34
C VAL A 694 26.96 -13.95 -18.38
N VAL A 695 27.79 -14.74 -17.71
CA VAL A 695 29.25 -14.62 -17.83
C VAL A 695 29.70 -15.41 -19.05
N HIS A 696 30.09 -14.71 -20.11
CA HIS A 696 30.83 -15.35 -21.20
C HIS A 696 32.27 -15.58 -20.75
N GLU A 697 32.59 -16.79 -20.30
CA GLU A 697 33.99 -17.20 -20.25
C GLU A 697 34.45 -17.57 -21.66
N ALA A 698 35.41 -16.80 -22.18
CA ALA A 698 36.03 -17.08 -23.46
C ALA A 698 36.84 -18.38 -23.36
N GLY A 699 36.27 -19.50 -23.83
CA GLY A 699 37.04 -20.74 -24.04
C GLY A 699 36.31 -22.07 -23.92
N ALA A 700 35.11 -22.15 -23.34
CA ALA A 700 34.40 -23.43 -23.20
C ALA A 700 33.39 -23.63 -24.34
N ARG A 701 33.75 -24.39 -25.37
CA ARG A 701 32.76 -25.09 -26.19
C ARG A 701 32.30 -26.31 -25.38
N ASP A 702 31.00 -26.43 -25.20
CA ASP A 702 30.31 -27.57 -24.60
C ASP A 702 30.28 -27.64 -23.07
N ALA A 703 29.62 -26.65 -22.45
CA ALA A 703 28.66 -26.77 -21.34
C ALA A 703 28.54 -25.40 -20.66
N LEU A 704 27.35 -24.79 -20.69
CA LEU A 704 27.06 -23.54 -20.01
C LEU A 704 26.97 -23.81 -18.49
N PRO A 705 27.88 -23.31 -17.63
CA PRO A 705 27.70 -23.38 -16.20
C PRO A 705 26.88 -22.16 -15.75
N TYR A 706 25.60 -22.36 -15.46
CA TYR A 706 24.76 -21.35 -14.81
C TYR A 706 25.18 -21.21 -13.34
N ARG A 707 25.37 -19.97 -12.87
CA ARG A 707 25.47 -19.67 -11.43
C ARG A 707 24.23 -18.90 -11.00
N ILE A 708 23.41 -19.56 -10.20
CA ILE A 708 22.24 -18.96 -9.55
C ILE A 708 22.72 -17.92 -8.53
N LEU A 709 22.33 -16.66 -8.69
CA LEU A 709 22.58 -15.60 -7.69
C LEU A 709 21.42 -15.44 -6.71
N ASN A 710 20.21 -15.82 -7.09
CA ASN A 710 19.06 -15.98 -6.20
C ASN A 710 17.97 -16.78 -6.94
N ASP A 711 17.60 -17.96 -6.42
CA ASP A 711 16.47 -18.75 -6.90
C ASP A 711 15.51 -18.91 -5.72
N MET A 712 14.45 -18.10 -5.72
CA MET A 712 13.36 -18.26 -4.77
C MET A 712 12.07 -18.39 -5.57
N ASP A 713 11.78 -19.63 -5.95
CA ASP A 713 10.44 -20.09 -6.23
C ASP A 713 9.63 -20.10 -4.93
N HIS A 714 8.65 -19.20 -4.83
CA HIS A 714 7.57 -19.31 -3.86
C HIS A 714 6.36 -19.91 -4.55
N THR A 715 6.46 -21.19 -4.89
CA THR A 715 5.31 -22.08 -5.06
C THR A 715 5.40 -23.17 -4.01
N PRO A 716 4.54 -23.19 -2.97
CA PRO A 716 4.25 -24.45 -2.29
C PRO A 716 3.55 -25.40 -3.28
N PRO A 717 3.76 -26.71 -3.13
CA PRO A 717 3.46 -27.71 -4.14
C PRO A 717 1.96 -27.90 -4.37
N GLY A 718 1.54 -27.78 -5.64
CA GLY A 718 0.20 -28.17 -6.11
C GLY A 718 -0.44 -27.12 -7.02
N ASN A 719 -0.18 -27.22 -8.33
CA ASN A 719 -0.76 -26.48 -9.48
C ASN A 719 -2.24 -26.03 -9.36
N PRO A 720 -2.72 -24.99 -10.10
CA PRO A 720 -2.18 -24.48 -11.38
C PRO A 720 -2.01 -22.95 -11.56
N PHE A 721 -1.12 -22.64 -12.52
CA PHE A 721 -0.86 -21.44 -13.33
C PHE A 721 -0.64 -20.07 -12.68
#